data_AF-A0A6N6PJI4-F1
#
_entry.id   AF-A0A6N6PJI4-F1
#
_cell.length_a   1.000
_cell.length_b   1.000
_cell.length_c   1.000
_cell.angle_alpha   90.00
_cell.angle_beta   90.00
_cell.angle_gamma   90.00
#
_symmetry.space_group_name_H-M   'P 1'
#
loop_
_entity.id
_entity.type
_entity.pdbx_description
1 polymer ?
#
loop_
_entity_poly.entity_id
_entity_poly.type
_entity_poly.pdbx_seq_one_letter_code
_entity_poly.pdbx_strand_id
1 'polypeptide(L)'
;MSRTFIQSFLVTAVACGVALCSPAKDSHQSRYNEPYPNAISKKGLQVELVDDALALGVKHAALNVNLTGLYSRETNAATTVNYEFDGETFCFRRAYLEQMDTQLKQLSDKGVIVNMIVLAYASGNAAVDRVMLHPNYATNAPNHLGAFNNVTPEGRRWFSACMEFLAERWSRPDQLFGRASGYIIGNEVNSHWWWSNMGRVTMEEFADDYLRTVRIAHKAIRKQSSWARVYLSLEHHWNIRYGAGDERQSFPARAFLDYFNKRAKEQGDFDWHIAFHPYPEDLFKPDFWNDKTATTNTDTKRITFQNLEMLTDYLKQPEMLFSGHQRRVILSEQGFHTQNGLDGERLQAEAYCRAYKKVDAMQGIDSFILHRHVDHDAEGGLLLGLRGNKPSNGEARPRKMIYECFRAADTAQWRNVFNSVTQSNTWPLTDQFVVLNISTTPPADVFKQIAQNITQQTNTSVHVGIGAIFSYLRYPPEKVRADLEEFLRLAESHNIPIVIQLDGESWWEARPDLWNWWDASKPGFNPTNRLNVEWSGWQPEDAIRIAWRNWGQVLRVLPPPNLMSPSYRNACHVEMEKLVPVVLEWWRGLPEEKRWLLIGLKVGWESSIGVNAWYFPDGNKLADLPTTNDPTNKLKGSEVPSRGMATLGYAAVKTSGIRAEGEITEADLAEVVRLHLEDLSRVAAKLGLPREKLFTHVGGWKEGELLYSAATNQFSCPGWSFYRHANDPRADTGVQSVLAASDAPGWAAVEWLYRGKNDVEGWTQALENAFADSRCRFVCIYNWEHVRENKIAMEAIRQVTLRSQSETK
;
A
#
# COMPACT_ATOMS: atom_id res chain seq x y z
N MET A 1 38.34 4.50 -38.51
CA MET A 1 39.52 3.62 -38.68
C MET A 1 40.75 4.39 -38.26
N SER A 2 41.25 4.19 -37.05
CA SER A 2 42.44 4.91 -36.59
C SER A 2 43.22 4.08 -35.58
N ARG A 3 44.48 3.78 -35.94
CA ARG A 3 45.57 3.48 -35.03
C ARG A 3 46.77 4.27 -35.54
N THR A 4 47.23 5.23 -34.76
CA THR A 4 48.59 5.76 -34.90
C THR A 4 49.12 6.19 -33.54
N PHE A 5 50.35 5.76 -33.28
CA PHE A 5 51.27 6.17 -32.21
C PHE A 5 51.51 7.70 -32.20
N ILE A 6 52.00 8.24 -31.07
CA ILE A 6 53.33 8.90 -30.97
C ILE A 6 53.69 9.33 -29.53
N GLN A 7 54.99 9.19 -29.30
CA GLN A 7 55.96 9.45 -28.22
C GLN A 7 55.80 10.62 -27.24
N SER A 8 56.39 10.38 -26.06
CA SER A 8 56.85 11.33 -25.04
C SER A 8 58.01 12.22 -25.49
N PHE A 9 58.09 13.45 -24.93
CA PHE A 9 59.36 14.13 -24.61
C PHE A 9 59.22 15.06 -23.40
N LEU A 10 60.25 15.02 -22.54
CA LEU A 10 60.52 15.79 -21.32
C LEU A 10 60.78 17.28 -21.60
N VAL A 11 60.40 18.17 -20.67
CA VAL A 11 61.21 19.35 -20.28
C VAL A 11 61.06 19.64 -18.78
N THR A 12 62.21 19.85 -18.15
CA THR A 12 62.55 20.11 -16.74
C THR A 12 62.15 21.52 -16.26
N ALA A 13 61.74 21.68 -14.99
CA ALA A 13 61.75 22.97 -14.31
C ALA A 13 62.04 22.83 -12.79
N VAL A 14 63.29 23.21 -12.47
CA VAL A 14 63.89 23.81 -11.27
C VAL A 14 63.07 23.85 -9.97
N ALA A 15 63.65 23.26 -8.92
CA ALA A 15 63.24 23.34 -7.54
C ALA A 15 63.55 24.71 -6.90
N CYS A 16 62.57 25.28 -6.20
CA CYS A 16 62.78 26.27 -5.14
C CYS A 16 62.08 25.73 -3.88
N GLY A 17 62.87 25.50 -2.83
CA GLY A 17 62.42 24.94 -1.57
C GLY A 17 61.57 25.93 -0.78
N VAL A 18 60.38 25.48 -0.38
CA VAL A 18 59.70 25.98 0.82
C VAL A 18 59.52 24.77 1.71
N ALA A 19 60.15 24.80 2.88
CA ALA A 19 60.01 23.79 3.91
C ALA A 19 58.56 23.74 4.38
N LEU A 20 57.79 22.79 3.84
CA LEU A 20 56.53 22.38 4.44
C LEU A 20 56.86 21.35 5.52
N CYS A 21 56.64 21.72 6.77
CA CYS A 21 56.55 20.78 7.88
C CYS A 21 55.58 19.66 7.48
N SER A 22 56.11 18.45 7.32
CA SER A 22 55.29 17.25 7.17
C SER A 22 54.36 17.13 8.38
N PRO A 23 53.03 17.04 8.21
CA PRO A 23 52.18 16.60 9.30
C PRO A 23 52.59 15.17 9.65
N ALA A 24 52.79 14.91 10.95
CA ALA A 24 53.14 13.60 11.46
C ALA A 24 52.17 12.55 10.91
N LYS A 25 52.69 11.60 10.13
CA LYS A 25 52.00 10.35 9.83
C LYS A 25 51.92 9.56 11.14
N ASP A 26 50.80 9.66 11.85
CA ASP A 26 50.40 8.61 12.78
C ASP A 26 50.00 7.40 11.93
N SER A 27 50.99 6.62 11.50
CA SER A 27 50.80 5.33 10.84
C SER A 27 50.46 4.29 11.89
N HIS A 28 49.29 4.38 12.51
CA HIS A 28 48.73 3.25 13.23
C HIS A 28 48.13 2.29 12.21
N GLN A 29 48.94 1.32 11.76
CA GLN A 29 48.45 0.20 10.98
C GLN A 29 47.53 -0.63 11.88
N SER A 30 46.31 -0.90 11.42
CA SER A 30 45.37 -1.77 12.13
C SER A 30 45.95 -3.16 12.33
N ARG A 31 45.65 -3.79 13.47
CA ARG A 31 46.07 -5.17 13.76
C ARG A 31 45.60 -6.14 12.68
N TYR A 32 44.37 -5.94 12.17
CA TYR A 32 43.80 -6.72 11.08
C TYR A 32 43.41 -5.81 9.91
N ASN A 33 43.83 -6.17 8.69
CA ASN A 33 43.79 -5.28 7.51
C ASN A 33 42.84 -5.79 6.40
N GLU A 34 41.74 -6.44 6.77
CA GLU A 34 40.73 -6.95 5.83
C GLU A 34 39.85 -5.83 5.23
N PRO A 35 39.31 -5.99 4.02
CA PRO A 35 38.38 -5.02 3.43
C PRO A 35 37.03 -5.01 4.17
N TYR A 36 36.26 -3.93 3.98
CA TYR A 36 34.86 -3.88 4.43
C TYR A 36 34.04 -5.01 3.78
N PRO A 37 33.23 -5.77 4.57
CA PRO A 37 32.42 -6.84 4.01
C PRO A 37 31.37 -6.30 3.04
N ASN A 38 31.12 -7.03 1.96
CA ASN A 38 30.09 -6.70 0.99
C ASN A 38 28.83 -7.53 1.25
N ALA A 39 27.67 -6.88 1.22
CA ALA A 39 26.37 -7.53 1.24
C ALA A 39 25.75 -7.55 -0.17
N ILE A 40 24.95 -8.58 -0.46
CA ILE A 40 24.27 -8.72 -1.75
C ILE A 40 23.04 -7.80 -1.91
N SER A 41 22.55 -7.24 -0.81
CA SER A 41 21.41 -6.33 -0.76
C SER A 41 21.51 -5.44 0.47
N LYS A 42 20.70 -4.38 0.52
CA LYS A 42 20.65 -3.44 1.64
C LYS A 42 19.66 -3.85 2.73
N LYS A 43 18.97 -4.98 2.60
CA LYS A 43 17.94 -5.44 3.55
C LYS A 43 18.53 -5.66 4.93
N GLY A 44 18.09 -4.89 5.91
CA GLY A 44 18.51 -5.02 7.30
C GLY A 44 17.42 -4.80 8.32
N LEU A 45 17.69 -5.21 9.56
CA LEU A 45 16.74 -5.17 10.67
C LEU A 45 17.48 -4.85 11.98
N GLN A 46 16.89 -4.03 12.86
CA GLN A 46 17.36 -3.94 14.24
C GLN A 46 16.84 -5.17 15.00
N VAL A 47 17.73 -6.10 15.35
CA VAL A 47 17.34 -7.47 15.65
C VAL A 47 16.96 -7.64 17.12
N GLU A 48 15.71 -8.05 17.36
CA GLU A 48 15.24 -8.56 18.66
C GLU A 48 15.16 -10.10 18.70
N LEU A 49 14.71 -10.73 17.61
CA LEU A 49 14.53 -12.18 17.49
C LEU A 49 15.51 -12.76 16.44
N VAL A 50 16.62 -13.35 16.88
CA VAL A 50 17.71 -13.76 15.97
C VAL A 50 17.26 -14.79 14.92
N ASP A 51 16.57 -15.85 15.33
CA ASP A 51 16.12 -16.90 14.40
C ASP A 51 15.15 -16.36 13.35
N ASP A 52 14.27 -15.44 13.74
CA ASP A 52 13.31 -14.81 12.85
C ASP A 52 13.99 -13.87 11.85
N ALA A 53 14.97 -13.07 12.30
CA ALA A 53 15.78 -12.22 11.43
C ALA A 53 16.54 -13.05 10.37
N LEU A 54 17.13 -14.18 10.78
CA LEU A 54 17.81 -15.10 9.87
C LEU A 54 16.83 -15.75 8.88
N ALA A 55 15.64 -16.14 9.33
CA ALA A 55 14.59 -16.68 8.46
C ALA A 55 14.06 -15.65 7.44
N LEU A 56 14.01 -14.37 7.81
CA LEU A 56 13.70 -13.25 6.91
C LEU A 56 14.84 -12.94 5.91
N GLY A 57 16.02 -13.55 6.11
CA GLY A 57 17.15 -13.47 5.21
C GLY A 57 17.87 -12.12 5.24
N VAL A 58 17.90 -11.42 6.38
CA VAL A 58 18.57 -10.12 6.54
C VAL A 58 20.05 -10.19 6.10
N LYS A 59 20.56 -9.09 5.52
CA LYS A 59 21.98 -8.93 5.15
C LYS A 59 22.71 -7.98 6.07
N HIS A 60 21.97 -7.09 6.72
CA HIS A 60 22.48 -6.18 7.73
C HIS A 60 21.69 -6.31 9.04
N ALA A 61 22.36 -6.14 10.17
CA ALA A 61 21.72 -6.09 11.47
C ALA A 61 22.25 -4.91 12.29
N ALA A 62 21.41 -4.37 13.16
CA ALA A 62 21.85 -3.51 14.26
C ALA A 62 21.52 -4.16 15.61
N LEU A 63 22.45 -4.07 16.55
CA LEU A 63 22.31 -4.56 17.93
C LEU A 63 22.74 -3.47 18.92
N ASN A 64 21.95 -3.26 19.96
CA ASN A 64 22.26 -2.27 21.00
C ASN A 64 23.30 -2.82 21.99
N VAL A 65 24.30 -2.01 22.32
CA VAL A 65 25.30 -2.26 23.36
C VAL A 65 25.22 -1.13 24.38
N ASN A 66 24.68 -1.42 25.57
CA ASN A 66 24.63 -0.47 26.67
C ASN A 66 25.88 -0.59 27.54
N LEU A 67 26.75 0.43 27.51
CA LEU A 67 28.00 0.42 28.26
C LEU A 67 27.80 0.43 29.78
N THR A 68 26.70 1.01 30.30
CA THR A 68 26.40 0.95 31.75
C THR A 68 26.02 -0.45 32.21
N GLY A 69 25.44 -1.26 31.31
CA GLY A 69 25.16 -2.68 31.54
C GLY A 69 26.40 -3.56 31.47
N LEU A 70 27.42 -3.14 30.72
CA LEU A 70 28.70 -3.86 30.60
C LEU A 70 29.61 -3.60 31.82
N TYR A 71 29.55 -2.43 32.42
CA TYR A 71 30.40 -2.01 33.54
C TYR A 71 30.21 -2.89 34.80
N SER A 72 31.33 -3.39 35.36
CA SER A 72 31.39 -3.98 36.70
C SER A 72 32.42 -3.25 37.56
N ARG A 73 32.04 -2.91 38.80
CA ARG A 73 32.95 -2.31 39.79
C ARG A 73 33.77 -3.35 40.55
N GLU A 74 33.24 -4.56 40.68
CA GLU A 74 33.86 -5.62 41.46
C GLU A 74 34.50 -6.65 40.54
N THR A 75 35.67 -7.15 40.94
CA THR A 75 36.32 -8.28 40.30
C THR A 75 35.80 -9.57 40.91
N ASN A 76 35.13 -10.38 40.10
CA ASN A 76 34.71 -11.72 40.51
C ASN A 76 34.84 -12.65 39.31
N ALA A 77 35.79 -13.59 39.36
CA ALA A 77 36.11 -14.47 38.23
C ALA A 77 34.89 -15.25 37.69
N ALA A 78 33.88 -15.52 38.52
CA ALA A 78 32.65 -16.20 38.10
C ALA A 78 31.69 -15.29 37.31
N THR A 79 31.68 -13.99 37.57
CA THR A 79 30.68 -13.05 37.03
C THR A 79 31.27 -11.92 36.18
N THR A 80 32.59 -11.79 36.13
CA THR A 80 33.30 -10.78 35.34
C THR A 80 34.32 -11.36 34.37
N VAL A 81 34.56 -10.60 33.30
CA VAL A 81 35.69 -10.75 32.39
C VAL A 81 36.63 -9.58 32.64
N ASN A 82 37.88 -9.88 32.97
CA ASN A 82 38.90 -8.87 33.22
C ASN A 82 39.62 -8.51 31.91
N TYR A 83 39.96 -7.25 31.75
CA TYR A 83 40.68 -6.72 30.59
C TYR A 83 41.75 -5.74 31.05
N GLU A 84 43.00 -5.97 30.62
CA GLU A 84 44.12 -5.08 30.92
C GLU A 84 44.18 -3.97 29.87
N PHE A 85 44.10 -2.72 30.30
CA PHE A 85 44.18 -1.56 29.44
C PHE A 85 44.99 -0.45 30.13
N ASP A 86 46.04 0.03 29.45
CA ASP A 86 46.96 1.05 29.97
C ASP A 86 47.50 0.78 31.41
N GLY A 87 47.70 -0.49 31.75
CA GLY A 87 48.24 -0.92 33.05
C GLY A 87 47.21 -0.98 34.19
N GLU A 88 45.92 -0.80 33.89
CA GLU A 88 44.80 -0.97 34.82
C GLU A 88 43.90 -2.14 34.37
N THR A 89 43.36 -2.87 35.35
CA THR A 89 42.38 -3.94 35.11
C THR A 89 40.95 -3.38 35.08
N PHE A 90 40.25 -3.58 33.97
CA PHE A 90 38.83 -3.26 33.79
C PHE A 90 37.99 -4.53 33.88
N CYS A 91 36.86 -4.46 34.59
CA CYS A 91 35.97 -5.60 34.79
C CYS A 91 34.64 -5.41 34.02
N PHE A 92 34.31 -6.37 33.16
CA PHE A 92 33.08 -6.38 32.38
C PHE A 92 32.14 -7.49 32.85
N ARG A 93 30.83 -7.23 32.89
CA ARG A 93 29.83 -8.24 33.31
C ARG A 93 29.76 -9.38 32.29
N ARG A 94 30.13 -10.58 32.73
CA ARG A 94 30.22 -11.79 31.90
C ARG A 94 28.91 -12.11 31.20
N ALA A 95 27.82 -12.21 31.96
CA ALA A 95 26.52 -12.65 31.41
C ALA A 95 26.00 -11.71 30.31
N TYR A 96 26.13 -10.40 30.50
CA TYR A 96 25.73 -9.40 29.50
C TYR A 96 26.58 -9.52 28.22
N LEU A 97 27.90 -9.67 28.40
CA LEU A 97 28.83 -9.84 27.28
C LEU A 97 28.57 -11.12 26.49
N GLU A 98 28.41 -12.25 27.18
CA GLU A 98 28.18 -13.55 26.53
C GLU A 98 26.84 -13.59 25.77
N GLN A 99 25.81 -12.88 26.26
CA GLN A 99 24.55 -12.69 25.52
C GLN A 99 24.78 -11.91 24.22
N MET A 100 25.54 -10.81 24.27
CA MET A 100 25.88 -10.02 23.08
C MET A 100 26.71 -10.83 22.09
N ASP A 101 27.72 -11.56 22.56
CA ASP A 101 28.55 -12.44 21.74
C ASP A 101 27.70 -13.50 21.02
N THR A 102 26.73 -14.09 21.73
CA THR A 102 25.83 -15.10 21.16
C THR A 102 25.01 -14.52 20.01
N GLN A 103 24.36 -13.38 20.21
CA GLN A 103 23.53 -12.73 19.19
C GLN A 103 24.38 -12.29 17.98
N LEU A 104 25.51 -11.62 18.24
CA LEU A 104 26.44 -11.16 17.22
C LEU A 104 26.95 -12.35 16.39
N LYS A 105 27.39 -13.42 17.06
CA LYS A 105 27.94 -14.60 16.42
C LYS A 105 26.92 -15.31 15.53
N GLN A 106 25.71 -15.53 16.03
CA GLN A 106 24.65 -16.19 15.25
C GLN A 106 24.35 -15.45 13.93
N LEU A 107 24.37 -14.11 13.95
CA LEU A 107 24.17 -13.28 12.77
C LEU A 107 25.41 -13.28 11.86
N SER A 108 26.60 -13.02 12.40
CA SER A 108 27.83 -12.92 11.61
C SER A 108 28.25 -14.25 10.98
N ASP A 109 28.02 -15.38 11.66
CA ASP A 109 28.26 -16.73 11.13
C ASP A 109 27.40 -17.03 9.89
N LYS A 110 26.29 -16.30 9.70
CA LYS A 110 25.42 -16.37 8.51
C LYS A 110 25.74 -15.30 7.46
N GLY A 111 26.86 -14.59 7.62
CA GLY A 111 27.30 -13.55 6.69
C GLY A 111 26.53 -12.23 6.82
N VAL A 112 25.77 -12.03 7.90
CA VAL A 112 25.09 -10.76 8.16
C VAL A 112 26.12 -9.72 8.63
N ILE A 113 26.09 -8.53 8.01
CA ILE A 113 26.92 -7.39 8.43
C ILE A 113 26.28 -6.74 9.65
N VAL A 114 26.91 -6.88 10.82
CA VAL A 114 26.36 -6.39 12.09
C VAL A 114 26.98 -5.06 12.50
N ASN A 115 26.15 -4.07 12.81
CA ASN A 115 26.52 -2.79 13.38
C ASN A 115 26.09 -2.72 14.85
N MET A 116 26.97 -2.23 15.72
CA MET A 116 26.71 -2.12 17.15
C MET A 116 26.30 -0.67 17.48
N ILE A 117 25.09 -0.48 18.04
CA ILE A 117 24.64 0.82 18.55
C ILE A 117 25.17 0.98 19.96
N VAL A 118 26.21 1.78 20.14
CA VAL A 118 26.85 2.00 21.44
C VAL A 118 26.07 3.08 22.19
N LEU A 119 25.57 2.73 23.37
CA LEU A 119 24.64 3.53 24.17
C LEU A 119 25.09 3.59 25.64
N ALA A 120 24.59 4.57 26.38
CA ALA A 120 24.82 4.70 27.82
C ALA A 120 23.51 5.10 28.52
N TYR A 121 22.73 4.11 28.96
CA TYR A 121 21.49 4.35 29.71
C TYR A 121 21.78 4.59 31.19
N ALA A 122 21.03 5.48 31.83
CA ALA A 122 21.05 5.61 33.29
C ALA A 122 20.71 4.27 33.94
N SER A 123 21.61 3.77 34.77
CA SER A 123 21.56 2.41 35.29
C SER A 123 20.78 2.31 36.61
N GLY A 124 20.32 3.43 37.16
CA GLY A 124 19.76 3.51 38.50
C GLY A 124 20.81 3.32 39.61
N ASN A 125 22.10 3.34 39.27
CA ASN A 125 23.20 3.23 40.24
C ASN A 125 24.13 4.42 40.08
N ALA A 126 24.05 5.36 41.02
CA ALA A 126 24.79 6.61 40.98
C ALA A 126 26.31 6.44 40.83
N ALA A 127 26.89 5.34 41.32
CA ALA A 127 28.33 5.09 41.18
C ALA A 127 28.70 4.66 39.75
N VAL A 128 27.85 3.90 39.07
CA VAL A 128 28.03 3.52 37.66
C VAL A 128 27.77 4.74 36.77
N ASP A 129 26.65 5.44 37.02
CA ASP A 129 26.23 6.59 36.24
C ASP A 129 27.27 7.72 36.29
N ARG A 130 27.91 7.95 37.46
CA ARG A 130 29.01 8.92 37.60
C ARG A 130 30.19 8.62 36.69
N VAL A 131 30.51 7.34 36.47
CA VAL A 131 31.64 6.92 35.64
C VAL A 131 31.27 6.94 34.16
N MET A 132 30.08 6.50 33.81
CA MET A 132 29.72 6.19 32.42
C MET A 132 28.94 7.30 31.71
N LEU A 133 28.09 8.06 32.43
CA LEU A 133 27.30 9.14 31.86
C LEU A 133 28.03 10.47 31.95
N HIS A 134 27.84 11.31 30.94
CA HIS A 134 28.36 12.66 30.92
C HIS A 134 28.02 13.40 32.24
N PRO A 135 28.95 14.13 32.89
CA PRO A 135 28.71 14.74 34.20
C PRO A 135 27.52 15.71 34.26
N ASN A 136 27.13 16.29 33.13
CA ASN A 136 25.98 17.18 33.00
C ASN A 136 24.66 16.44 32.66
N TYR A 137 24.65 15.11 32.63
CA TYR A 137 23.44 14.32 32.35
C TYR A 137 22.28 14.78 33.25
N ALA A 138 21.16 15.12 32.61
CA ALA A 138 19.97 15.56 33.30
C ALA A 138 19.12 14.35 33.70
N THR A 139 18.83 14.18 34.99
CA THR A 139 18.06 13.05 35.50
C THR A 139 16.61 13.02 35.04
N ASN A 140 16.10 14.14 34.52
CA ASN A 140 14.78 14.26 33.88
C ASN A 140 14.82 14.08 32.35
N ALA A 141 15.92 13.55 31.79
CA ALA A 141 15.99 13.17 30.37
C ALA A 141 14.93 12.09 30.05
N PRO A 142 14.07 12.29 29.03
CA PRO A 142 12.90 11.43 28.81
C PRO A 142 13.18 9.95 28.57
N ASN A 143 14.22 9.60 27.81
CA ASN A 143 14.53 8.21 27.44
C ASN A 143 15.66 7.60 28.26
N HIS A 144 16.07 8.28 29.34
CA HIS A 144 17.16 7.86 30.22
C HIS A 144 18.49 7.56 29.52
N LEU A 145 18.73 8.16 28.35
CA LEU A 145 19.90 7.90 27.50
C LEU A 145 20.84 9.11 27.57
N GLY A 146 22.05 8.90 28.09
CA GLY A 146 23.05 9.94 28.27
C GLY A 146 24.13 9.95 27.20
N ALA A 147 24.81 11.09 27.06
CA ALA A 147 26.12 11.16 26.42
C ALA A 147 27.17 10.45 27.29
N PHE A 148 28.31 10.09 26.68
CA PHE A 148 29.38 9.36 27.37
C PHE A 148 30.24 10.29 28.23
N ASN A 149 30.73 9.80 29.37
CA ASN A 149 31.66 10.57 30.21
C ASN A 149 33.09 10.59 29.66
N ASN A 150 33.41 11.57 28.80
CA ASN A 150 34.79 11.80 28.36
C ASN A 150 35.43 13.06 28.98
N VAL A 151 34.71 13.71 29.89
CA VAL A 151 35.16 14.91 30.63
C VAL A 151 36.11 14.51 31.76
N THR A 152 35.74 13.52 32.57
CA THR A 152 36.58 13.07 33.69
C THR A 152 37.67 12.10 33.22
N PRO A 153 38.85 12.09 33.87
CA PRO A 153 39.89 11.10 33.54
C PRO A 153 39.42 9.65 33.72
N GLU A 154 38.66 9.37 34.78
CA GLU A 154 38.11 8.03 35.06
C GLU A 154 37.12 7.59 33.96
N GLY A 155 36.11 8.42 33.65
CA GLY A 155 35.14 8.11 32.60
C GLY A 155 35.79 7.92 31.24
N ARG A 156 36.76 8.78 30.88
CA ARG A 156 37.48 8.67 29.61
C ARG A 156 38.28 7.38 29.50
N ARG A 157 38.95 6.96 30.58
CA ARG A 157 39.66 5.66 30.62
C ARG A 157 38.68 4.51 30.46
N TRP A 158 37.55 4.52 31.17
CA TRP A 158 36.51 3.49 31.05
C TRP A 158 35.91 3.42 29.64
N PHE A 159 35.58 4.57 29.03
CA PHE A 159 35.09 4.59 27.66
C PHE A 159 36.13 4.04 26.67
N SER A 160 37.41 4.45 26.81
CA SER A 160 38.51 3.94 25.97
C SER A 160 38.69 2.43 26.12
N ALA A 161 38.71 1.91 27.35
CA ALA A 161 38.85 0.50 27.65
C ALA A 161 37.66 -0.32 27.12
N CYS A 162 36.42 0.17 27.27
CA CYS A 162 35.23 -0.45 26.68
C CYS A 162 35.34 -0.55 25.15
N MET A 163 35.69 0.55 24.48
CA MET A 163 35.77 0.55 23.02
C MET A 163 36.90 -0.34 22.50
N GLU A 164 38.09 -0.32 23.13
CA GLU A 164 39.21 -1.18 22.77
C GLU A 164 38.87 -2.67 23.00
N PHE A 165 38.29 -2.99 24.16
CA PHE A 165 37.87 -4.35 24.50
C PHE A 165 36.89 -4.93 23.49
N LEU A 166 35.82 -4.19 23.19
CA LEU A 166 34.79 -4.63 22.23
C LEU A 166 35.35 -4.72 20.80
N ALA A 167 36.18 -3.76 20.39
CA ALA A 167 36.83 -3.78 19.08
C ALA A 167 37.79 -4.97 18.95
N GLU A 168 38.61 -5.26 19.96
CA GLU A 168 39.54 -6.38 19.95
C GLU A 168 38.78 -7.70 19.91
N ARG A 169 37.77 -7.83 20.78
CA ARG A 169 36.98 -9.05 20.94
C ARG A 169 36.25 -9.45 19.66
N TRP A 170 35.62 -8.50 18.98
CA TRP A 170 34.79 -8.75 17.78
C TRP A 170 35.53 -8.55 16.45
N SER A 171 36.84 -8.28 16.50
CA SER A 171 37.70 -8.24 15.29
C SER A 171 38.60 -9.48 15.15
N ARG A 172 38.47 -10.48 16.04
CA ARG A 172 39.34 -11.66 16.01
C ARG A 172 39.20 -12.44 14.68
N PRO A 173 40.32 -12.91 14.09
CA PRO A 173 40.28 -13.72 12.88
C PRO A 173 39.53 -15.04 13.03
N ASP A 174 39.57 -15.65 14.22
CA ASP A 174 38.86 -16.90 14.52
C ASP A 174 37.35 -16.73 14.73
N GLN A 175 36.86 -15.48 14.79
CA GLN A 175 35.45 -15.12 14.98
C GLN A 175 34.80 -15.83 16.18
N LEU A 176 35.60 -16.10 17.23
CA LEU A 176 35.16 -16.84 18.41
C LEU A 176 33.92 -16.21 19.06
N PHE A 177 33.80 -14.88 19.00
CA PHE A 177 32.73 -14.09 19.60
C PHE A 177 31.85 -13.39 18.56
N GLY A 178 31.90 -13.82 17.29
CA GLY A 178 31.26 -13.14 16.16
C GLY A 178 32.08 -11.96 15.63
N ARG A 179 31.48 -11.19 14.70
CA ARG A 179 32.15 -10.10 13.99
C ARG A 179 31.31 -8.84 13.86
N ALA A 180 31.81 -7.74 14.43
CA ALA A 180 31.25 -6.41 14.25
C ALA A 180 31.88 -5.71 13.03
N SER A 181 31.04 -5.06 12.22
CA SER A 181 31.45 -4.34 11.01
C SER A 181 31.25 -2.83 11.13
N GLY A 182 30.57 -2.36 12.16
CA GLY A 182 30.38 -0.95 12.41
C GLY A 182 29.96 -0.63 13.84
N TYR A 183 30.21 0.61 14.24
CA TYR A 183 29.89 1.14 15.57
C TYR A 183 29.20 2.48 15.41
N ILE A 184 27.95 2.57 15.86
CA ILE A 184 27.16 3.79 15.88
C ILE A 184 27.32 4.38 17.28
N ILE A 185 27.88 5.57 17.39
CA ILE A 185 28.27 6.15 18.68
C ILE A 185 27.17 7.08 19.19
N GLY A 186 26.40 6.65 20.19
CA GLY A 186 25.21 7.37 20.65
C GLY A 186 24.01 7.20 19.69
N ASN A 187 22.90 7.87 20.00
CA ASN A 187 21.69 7.86 19.19
C ASN A 187 21.18 9.29 18.97
N GLU A 188 20.77 9.61 17.74
CA GLU A 188 20.07 10.85 17.36
C GLU A 188 20.66 12.10 18.02
N VAL A 189 21.98 12.28 17.85
CA VAL A 189 22.75 13.20 18.70
C VAL A 189 22.40 14.67 18.46
N ASN A 190 21.76 14.99 17.34
CA ASN A 190 21.26 16.33 17.07
C ASN A 190 19.98 16.66 17.85
N SER A 191 19.34 15.66 18.45
CA SER A 191 18.28 15.79 19.44
C SER A 191 18.72 15.24 20.80
N HIS A 192 19.93 15.62 21.20
CA HIS A 192 20.66 15.07 22.34
C HIS A 192 19.86 14.99 23.64
N TRP A 193 18.96 15.93 23.93
CA TRP A 193 18.24 15.94 25.20
C TRP A 193 17.45 14.64 25.45
N TRP A 194 16.94 14.00 24.40
CA TRP A 194 16.20 12.74 24.46
C TRP A 194 17.10 11.52 24.30
N TRP A 195 18.08 11.56 23.38
CA TRP A 195 18.77 10.36 22.89
C TRP A 195 20.30 10.38 23.08
N SER A 196 20.87 11.44 23.63
CA SER A 196 22.30 11.54 23.94
C SER A 196 22.57 12.62 25.00
N ASN A 197 21.85 12.57 26.13
CA ASN A 197 21.72 13.73 27.00
C ASN A 197 23.06 14.19 27.61
N MET A 198 23.41 15.46 27.37
CA MET A 198 24.61 16.14 27.89
C MET A 198 24.23 17.35 28.78
N GLY A 199 23.01 17.38 29.31
CA GLY A 199 22.44 18.56 29.95
C GLY A 199 22.06 19.63 28.93
N ARG A 200 21.90 20.90 29.35
CA ARG A 200 21.62 22.02 28.41
C ARG A 200 22.94 22.59 27.89
N VAL A 201 23.20 22.45 26.60
CA VAL A 201 24.46 22.86 25.94
C VAL A 201 24.19 23.43 24.55
N THR A 202 25.03 24.34 24.09
CA THR A 202 25.00 24.82 22.68
C THR A 202 25.39 23.70 21.71
N MET A 203 25.09 23.88 20.42
CA MET A 203 25.48 22.93 19.38
C MET A 203 27.00 22.74 19.32
N GLU A 204 27.76 23.82 19.41
CA GLU A 204 29.23 23.80 19.35
C GLU A 204 29.85 23.07 20.54
N GLU A 205 29.37 23.36 21.76
CA GLU A 205 29.81 22.67 22.99
C GLU A 205 29.54 21.17 22.90
N PHE A 206 28.36 20.78 22.43
CA PHE A 206 28.02 19.37 22.22
C PHE A 206 28.91 18.73 21.15
N ALA A 207 29.08 19.40 20.00
CA ALA A 207 29.84 18.87 18.87
C ALA A 207 31.33 18.68 19.20
N ASP A 208 31.94 19.58 19.96
CA ASP A 208 33.33 19.42 20.40
C ASP A 208 33.50 18.24 21.38
N ASP A 209 32.54 18.00 22.28
CA ASP A 209 32.59 16.84 23.16
C ASP A 209 32.31 15.52 22.43
N TYR A 210 31.33 15.54 21.53
CA TYR A 210 31.00 14.38 20.71
C TYR A 210 32.13 14.03 19.74
N LEU A 211 32.81 15.01 19.13
CA LEU A 211 34.01 14.78 18.32
C LEU A 211 35.11 14.08 19.13
N ARG A 212 35.35 14.50 20.38
CA ARG A 212 36.32 13.85 21.27
C ARG A 212 35.93 12.38 21.51
N THR A 213 34.65 12.14 21.79
CA THR A 213 34.08 10.80 22.00
C THR A 213 34.28 9.91 20.77
N VAL A 214 33.89 10.41 19.59
CA VAL A 214 34.01 9.68 18.32
C VAL A 214 35.47 9.39 17.97
N ARG A 215 36.40 10.32 18.23
CA ARG A 215 37.84 10.09 18.03
C ARG A 215 38.39 8.99 18.94
N ILE A 216 37.98 8.95 20.20
CA ILE A 216 38.40 7.88 21.13
C ILE A 216 37.91 6.52 20.62
N ALA A 217 36.62 6.44 20.25
CA ALA A 217 36.04 5.23 19.68
C ALA A 217 36.76 4.82 18.39
N HIS A 218 36.97 5.76 17.47
CA HIS A 218 37.66 5.52 16.21
C HIS A 218 39.08 5.01 16.40
N LYS A 219 39.87 5.63 17.28
CA LYS A 219 41.24 5.18 17.58
C LYS A 219 41.26 3.74 18.09
N ALA A 220 40.37 3.41 19.03
CA ALA A 220 40.28 2.06 19.57
C ALA A 220 39.87 1.04 18.48
N ILE A 221 38.88 1.40 17.68
CA ILE A 221 38.36 0.55 16.59
C ILE A 221 39.41 0.38 15.47
N ARG A 222 40.15 1.43 15.08
CA ARG A 222 41.21 1.38 14.05
C ARG A 222 42.47 0.69 14.50
N LYS A 223 42.77 0.69 15.80
CA LYS A 223 43.86 -0.13 16.34
C LYS A 223 43.64 -1.62 16.08
N GLN A 224 42.38 -2.07 16.07
CA GLN A 224 42.04 -3.48 15.93
C GLN A 224 41.76 -3.90 14.48
N SER A 225 40.96 -3.15 13.73
CA SER A 225 40.58 -3.52 12.36
C SER A 225 40.74 -2.37 11.39
N SER A 226 40.88 -2.65 10.09
CA SER A 226 40.83 -1.64 9.00
C SER A 226 39.45 -1.54 8.34
N TRP A 227 38.58 -2.54 8.55
CA TRP A 227 37.24 -2.53 7.96
C TRP A 227 36.21 -1.77 8.80
N ALA A 228 36.17 -1.99 10.13
CA ALA A 228 35.00 -1.57 10.90
C ALA A 228 34.80 -0.04 10.87
N ARG A 229 33.57 0.39 10.63
CA ARG A 229 33.25 1.80 10.40
C ARG A 229 32.70 2.47 11.66
N VAL A 230 32.97 3.76 11.84
CA VAL A 230 32.43 4.56 12.94
C VAL A 230 31.40 5.54 12.40
N TYR A 231 30.18 5.49 12.95
CA TYR A 231 29.03 6.26 12.47
C TYR A 231 28.56 7.28 13.49
N LEU A 232 28.26 8.49 13.00
CA LEU A 232 27.54 9.53 13.74
C LEU A 232 26.03 9.28 13.58
N SER A 233 25.27 9.23 14.68
CA SER A 233 23.81 9.00 14.63
C SER A 233 23.02 10.30 14.56
N LEU A 234 22.16 10.46 13.55
CA LEU A 234 21.40 11.68 13.29
C LEU A 234 19.95 11.36 12.88
N GLU A 235 19.02 12.15 13.39
CA GLU A 235 17.60 12.09 12.98
C GLU A 235 17.24 13.09 11.86
N HIS A 236 16.01 12.99 11.33
CA HIS A 236 15.58 13.63 10.10
C HIS A 236 15.53 15.19 10.10
N HIS A 237 15.67 15.88 11.24
CA HIS A 237 15.64 17.36 11.33
C HIS A 237 16.96 17.96 10.79
N TRP A 238 16.93 18.38 9.52
CA TRP A 238 18.12 18.76 8.75
C TRP A 238 18.52 20.23 8.89
N ASN A 239 17.66 21.15 8.46
CA ASN A 239 17.86 22.61 8.59
C ASN A 239 16.98 23.23 9.69
N ILE A 240 16.28 22.40 10.46
CA ILE A 240 15.56 22.79 11.67
C ILE A 240 16.01 21.87 12.82
N ARG A 241 15.63 22.21 14.04
CA ARG A 241 15.82 21.35 15.23
C ARG A 241 14.53 20.60 15.55
N TYR A 242 14.62 19.57 16.40
CA TYR A 242 13.44 18.92 16.96
C TYR A 242 12.63 19.91 17.82
N GLY A 243 11.33 20.01 17.50
CA GLY A 243 10.47 21.07 18.03
C GLY A 243 10.19 20.98 19.53
N ALA A 244 10.30 19.78 20.11
CA ALA A 244 10.00 19.56 21.53
C ALA A 244 11.02 20.20 22.50
N GLY A 245 12.20 20.61 22.00
CA GLY A 245 13.25 21.23 22.80
C GLY A 245 13.42 22.72 22.56
N ASP A 246 14.43 23.33 23.17
CA ASP A 246 15.03 24.58 22.73
C ASP A 246 16.39 24.35 22.04
N GLU A 247 17.07 25.44 21.68
CA GLU A 247 18.39 25.43 21.03
C GLU A 247 19.51 24.82 21.89
N ARG A 248 19.28 24.64 23.21
CA ARG A 248 20.22 23.97 24.11
C ARG A 248 19.90 22.50 24.34
N GLN A 249 18.83 22.00 23.73
CA GLN A 249 18.33 20.63 23.87
C GLN A 249 18.33 19.88 22.53
N SER A 250 18.35 20.61 21.41
CA SER A 250 18.36 20.07 20.05
C SER A 250 18.85 21.11 19.05
N PHE A 251 19.40 20.66 17.92
CA PHE A 251 19.95 21.53 16.88
C PHE A 251 19.82 20.88 15.47
N PRO A 252 19.92 21.67 14.39
CA PRO A 252 19.84 21.14 13.03
C PRO A 252 21.02 20.22 12.68
N ALA A 253 20.73 19.06 12.08
CA ALA A 253 21.75 18.07 11.72
C ALA A 253 22.78 18.61 10.70
N ARG A 254 22.37 19.46 9.75
CA ARG A 254 23.30 20.05 8.78
C ARG A 254 24.34 20.95 9.46
N ALA A 255 23.87 21.90 10.27
CA ALA A 255 24.75 22.86 10.97
C ALA A 255 25.73 22.12 11.90
N PHE A 256 25.25 21.08 12.57
CA PHE A 256 26.09 20.20 13.38
C PHE A 256 27.15 19.49 12.54
N LEU A 257 26.80 18.90 11.39
CA LEU A 257 27.77 18.23 10.51
C LEU A 257 28.79 19.20 9.91
N ASP A 258 28.36 20.40 9.51
CA ASP A 258 29.26 21.45 9.02
C ASP A 258 30.32 21.81 10.08
N TYR A 259 29.88 22.05 11.33
CA TYR A 259 30.78 22.33 12.44
C TYR A 259 31.66 21.14 12.79
N PHE A 260 31.08 19.95 12.96
CA PHE A 260 31.81 18.72 13.30
C PHE A 260 32.91 18.42 12.26
N ASN A 261 32.58 18.47 10.96
CA ASN A 261 33.52 18.21 9.89
C ASN A 261 34.65 19.25 9.86
N LYS A 262 34.34 20.54 10.03
CA LYS A 262 35.34 21.60 10.14
C LYS A 262 36.31 21.31 11.29
N ARG A 263 35.79 21.02 12.49
CA ARG A 263 36.58 20.71 13.69
C ARG A 263 37.39 19.42 13.54
N ALA A 264 36.82 18.41 12.88
CA ALA A 264 37.52 17.18 12.56
C ALA A 264 38.75 17.46 11.66
N LYS A 265 38.59 18.25 10.61
CA LYS A 265 39.69 18.63 9.71
C LYS A 265 40.78 19.44 10.41
N GLU A 266 40.40 20.40 11.25
CA GLU A 266 41.34 21.21 12.04
C GLU A 266 42.22 20.37 12.98
N GLN A 267 41.73 19.24 13.47
CA GLN A 267 42.42 18.34 14.40
C GLN A 267 42.98 17.07 13.72
N GLY A 268 43.06 17.06 12.39
CA GLY A 268 43.41 15.88 11.61
C GLY A 268 42.17 15.05 11.26
N ASP A 269 41.75 15.11 10.00
CA ASP A 269 40.57 14.41 9.49
C ASP A 269 40.70 12.88 9.62
N PHE A 270 39.57 12.18 9.68
CA PHE A 270 39.49 10.72 9.83
C PHE A 270 38.21 10.16 9.17
N ASP A 271 38.15 8.85 8.95
CA ASP A 271 37.06 8.13 8.26
C ASP A 271 35.82 7.91 9.15
N TRP A 272 35.18 8.99 9.59
CA TRP A 272 33.82 8.93 10.14
C TRP A 272 32.76 8.84 9.02
N HIS A 273 31.61 8.27 9.38
CA HIS A 273 30.46 7.97 8.52
C HIS A 273 29.15 8.35 9.21
N ILE A 274 28.00 8.15 8.55
CA ILE A 274 26.70 8.58 9.09
C ILE A 274 25.73 7.39 9.24
N ALA A 275 25.06 7.36 10.38
CA ALA A 275 23.91 6.54 10.69
C ALA A 275 22.69 7.48 10.74
N PHE A 276 21.87 7.49 9.68
CA PHE A 276 20.81 8.48 9.50
C PHE A 276 19.42 7.86 9.67
N HIS A 277 18.49 8.55 10.33
CA HIS A 277 17.15 8.04 10.64
C HIS A 277 16.07 8.82 9.85
N PRO A 278 15.80 8.47 8.59
CA PRO A 278 14.88 9.21 7.72
C PRO A 278 13.41 8.84 7.97
N TYR A 279 12.93 9.02 9.20
CA TYR A 279 11.51 8.83 9.51
C TYR A 279 10.62 9.71 8.63
N PRO A 280 9.37 9.30 8.33
CA PRO A 280 8.35 10.21 7.82
C PRO A 280 8.26 11.47 8.70
N GLU A 281 7.89 12.61 8.12
CA GLU A 281 7.85 13.89 8.85
C GLU A 281 6.93 13.85 10.08
N ASP A 282 5.79 13.19 9.93
CA ASP A 282 4.89 12.83 11.02
C ASP A 282 5.05 11.34 11.30
N LEU A 283 5.61 11.01 12.46
CA LEU A 283 5.91 9.63 12.87
C LEU A 283 4.67 8.71 12.85
N PHE A 284 3.46 9.26 12.99
CA PHE A 284 2.20 8.51 12.94
C PHE A 284 1.62 8.35 11.52
N LYS A 285 2.27 8.94 10.52
CA LYS A 285 1.85 8.94 9.11
C LYS A 285 2.92 8.29 8.25
N PRO A 286 2.79 7.01 7.91
CA PRO A 286 3.81 6.29 7.16
C PRO A 286 3.92 6.72 5.68
N ASP A 287 2.98 7.50 5.15
CA ASP A 287 2.91 7.96 3.75
C ASP A 287 3.90 9.10 3.43
N PHE A 288 5.20 8.85 3.66
CA PHE A 288 6.29 9.83 3.53
C PHE A 288 6.35 10.55 2.17
N TRP A 289 5.74 9.99 1.11
CA TRP A 289 5.66 10.67 -0.19
C TRP A 289 4.82 11.95 -0.15
N ASN A 290 4.02 12.14 0.91
CA ASN A 290 3.23 13.34 1.19
C ASN A 290 3.89 14.29 2.22
N ASP A 291 5.12 14.01 2.64
CA ASP A 291 5.86 14.91 3.54
C ASP A 291 5.98 16.31 2.90
N LYS A 292 5.82 17.36 3.72
CA LYS A 292 5.72 18.74 3.24
C LYS A 292 7.00 19.54 3.42
N THR A 293 7.77 19.21 4.45
CA THR A 293 9.00 19.92 4.80
C THR A 293 10.26 19.20 4.29
N ALA A 294 10.10 18.05 3.65
CA ALA A 294 11.11 17.29 2.93
C ALA A 294 11.10 17.66 1.43
N THR A 295 11.70 18.80 1.11
CA THR A 295 11.77 19.32 -0.26
C THR A 295 13.09 18.96 -0.94
N THR A 296 13.19 19.21 -2.25
CA THR A 296 14.44 19.07 -3.02
C THR A 296 15.33 20.32 -2.98
N ASN A 297 14.97 21.33 -2.19
CA ASN A 297 15.76 22.54 -2.03
C ASN A 297 16.80 22.40 -0.91
N THR A 298 17.92 23.13 -1.02
CA THR A 298 19.01 23.07 -0.03
C THR A 298 18.61 23.55 1.37
N ASP A 299 17.54 24.32 1.48
CA ASP A 299 16.93 24.80 2.73
C ASP A 299 15.84 23.85 3.27
N THR A 300 15.70 22.64 2.70
CA THR A 300 14.75 21.62 3.16
C THR A 300 14.84 21.44 4.67
N LYS A 301 13.70 21.47 5.37
CA LYS A 301 13.71 21.43 6.83
C LYS A 301 14.07 20.03 7.32
N ARG A 302 13.53 19.00 6.66
CA ARG A 302 13.82 17.59 6.97
C ARG A 302 14.42 16.86 5.78
N ILE A 303 15.14 15.78 6.08
CA ILE A 303 15.47 14.73 5.12
C ILE A 303 14.75 13.46 5.56
N THR A 304 13.76 13.03 4.77
CA THR A 304 12.99 11.79 4.99
C THR A 304 13.23 10.85 3.82
N PHE A 305 12.50 9.73 3.75
CA PHE A 305 12.51 8.89 2.54
C PHE A 305 12.07 9.64 1.27
N GLN A 306 11.32 10.75 1.40
CA GLN A 306 10.84 11.52 0.24
C GLN A 306 11.99 12.13 -0.57
N ASN A 307 12.96 12.75 0.11
CA ASN A 307 14.05 13.54 -0.48
C ASN A 307 15.46 13.05 -0.06
N LEU A 308 15.59 11.75 0.27
CA LEU A 308 16.81 11.16 0.84
C LEU A 308 18.09 11.42 0.02
N GLU A 309 17.98 11.63 -1.29
CA GLU A 309 19.06 12.04 -2.20
C GLU A 309 19.78 13.32 -1.75
N MET A 310 19.10 14.23 -1.05
CA MET A 310 19.69 15.45 -0.51
C MET A 310 20.84 15.15 0.46
N LEU A 311 20.75 14.07 1.23
CA LEU A 311 21.83 13.65 2.14
C LEU A 311 23.04 13.14 1.36
N THR A 312 22.82 12.28 0.36
CA THR A 312 23.93 11.71 -0.41
C THR A 312 24.60 12.78 -1.27
N ASP A 313 23.84 13.73 -1.82
CA ASP A 313 24.39 14.85 -2.58
C ASP A 313 25.16 15.85 -1.71
N TYR A 314 24.68 16.12 -0.50
CA TYR A 314 25.43 16.90 0.49
C TYR A 314 26.80 16.26 0.80
N LEU A 315 26.86 14.94 0.99
CA LEU A 315 28.10 14.25 1.31
C LEU A 315 29.07 14.11 0.13
N LYS A 316 28.62 14.36 -1.11
CA LYS A 316 29.49 14.40 -2.30
C LYS A 316 30.23 15.73 -2.45
N GLN A 317 29.86 16.77 -1.69
CA GLN A 317 30.52 18.06 -1.75
C GLN A 317 32.01 17.91 -1.39
N PRO A 318 32.94 18.60 -2.06
CA PRO A 318 34.38 18.50 -1.80
C PRO A 318 34.76 18.67 -0.33
N GLU A 319 34.03 19.53 0.37
CA GLU A 319 34.24 19.83 1.80
C GLU A 319 33.87 18.65 2.70
N MET A 320 33.02 17.72 2.26
CA MET A 320 32.57 16.55 3.03
C MET A 320 33.35 15.26 2.70
N LEU A 321 34.18 15.27 1.66
CA LEU A 321 34.98 14.10 1.27
C LEU A 321 36.09 13.81 2.30
N PHE A 322 36.36 12.53 2.50
CA PHE A 322 37.54 12.04 3.21
C PHE A 322 38.48 11.34 2.23
N SER A 323 39.72 11.80 2.15
CA SER A 323 40.72 11.23 1.23
C SER A 323 40.19 11.10 -0.22
N GLY A 324 39.41 12.09 -0.67
CA GLY A 324 38.78 12.13 -2.01
C GLY A 324 37.53 11.24 -2.17
N HIS A 325 37.08 10.55 -1.13
CA HIS A 325 35.94 9.63 -1.19
C HIS A 325 34.75 10.13 -0.36
N GLN A 326 33.54 9.85 -0.84
CA GLN A 326 32.30 10.15 -0.12
C GLN A 326 32.20 9.29 1.15
N ARG A 327 31.83 9.92 2.26
CA ARG A 327 31.50 9.21 3.50
C ARG A 327 30.25 8.35 3.31
N ARG A 328 30.25 7.15 3.88
CA ARG A 328 29.16 6.18 3.73
C ARG A 328 28.01 6.46 4.70
N VAL A 329 26.82 6.05 4.30
CA VAL A 329 25.59 6.17 5.08
C VAL A 329 25.01 4.78 5.34
N ILE A 330 24.54 4.54 6.55
CA ILE A 330 23.57 3.48 6.87
C ILE A 330 22.29 4.11 7.37
N LEU A 331 21.14 3.53 7.05
CA LEU A 331 19.86 3.91 7.65
C LEU A 331 19.61 2.97 8.83
N SER A 332 19.97 3.40 10.04
CA SER A 332 20.16 2.52 11.20
C SER A 332 18.90 2.30 12.05
N GLU A 333 17.95 3.23 12.02
CA GLU A 333 16.77 3.21 12.87
C GLU A 333 15.68 4.08 12.24
N GLN A 334 14.71 3.46 11.58
CA GLN A 334 13.54 4.14 11.04
C GLN A 334 12.43 3.14 10.76
N GLY A 335 11.19 3.58 10.96
CA GLY A 335 10.01 2.74 10.88
C GLY A 335 8.81 3.45 10.26
N PHE A 336 7.76 2.66 10.05
CA PHE A 336 6.49 3.13 9.54
C PHE A 336 5.41 2.75 10.55
N HIS A 337 4.64 3.74 11.02
CA HIS A 337 3.58 3.50 11.99
C HIS A 337 2.43 2.71 11.36
N THR A 338 2.00 1.64 12.03
CA THR A 338 0.75 0.93 11.73
C THR A 338 -0.42 1.69 12.35
N GLN A 339 -1.20 2.37 11.51
CA GLN A 339 -2.50 2.89 11.93
C GLN A 339 -3.48 1.72 12.21
N ASN A 340 -4.56 1.98 12.97
CA ASN A 340 -5.51 0.93 13.31
C ASN A 340 -6.19 0.33 12.07
N GLY A 341 -6.29 -1.01 12.05
CA GLY A 341 -6.98 -1.78 11.02
C GLY A 341 -6.10 -2.14 9.80
N LEU A 342 -6.66 -2.96 8.91
CA LEU A 342 -5.93 -3.51 7.76
C LEU A 342 -5.41 -2.45 6.78
N ASP A 343 -6.11 -1.33 6.61
CA ASP A 343 -5.62 -0.24 5.77
C ASP A 343 -4.34 0.39 6.35
N GLY A 344 -4.22 0.44 7.68
CA GLY A 344 -3.01 0.91 8.35
C GLY A 344 -1.83 -0.05 8.20
N GLU A 345 -2.08 -1.36 8.27
CA GLU A 345 -1.06 -2.37 7.94
C GLU A 345 -0.66 -2.34 6.46
N ARG A 346 -1.62 -2.12 5.54
CA ARG A 346 -1.34 -1.95 4.11
C ARG A 346 -0.48 -0.72 3.88
N LEU A 347 -0.85 0.42 4.46
CA LEU A 347 -0.10 1.67 4.30
C LEU A 347 1.32 1.57 4.88
N GLN A 348 1.49 0.87 6.02
CA GLN A 348 2.79 0.56 6.58
C GLN A 348 3.64 -0.28 5.61
N ALA A 349 3.05 -1.34 5.04
CA ALA A 349 3.71 -2.23 4.09
C ALA A 349 4.06 -1.51 2.78
N GLU A 350 3.17 -0.64 2.30
CA GLU A 350 3.38 0.21 1.13
C GLU A 350 4.56 1.16 1.33
N ALA A 351 4.60 1.84 2.48
CA ALA A 351 5.69 2.74 2.83
C ALA A 351 7.04 2.01 2.84
N TYR A 352 7.11 0.82 3.44
CA TYR A 352 8.32 0.00 3.37
C TYR A 352 8.71 -0.37 1.94
N CYS A 353 7.77 -0.83 1.11
CA CYS A 353 8.05 -1.19 -0.28
C CYS A 353 8.62 -0.01 -1.08
N ARG A 354 8.01 1.18 -0.95
CA ARG A 354 8.46 2.41 -1.63
C ARG A 354 9.83 2.85 -1.13
N ALA A 355 10.05 2.84 0.18
CA ALA A 355 11.32 3.19 0.79
C ALA A 355 12.44 2.23 0.38
N TYR A 356 12.21 0.91 0.45
CA TYR A 356 13.19 -0.10 0.07
C TYR A 356 13.59 0.03 -1.40
N LYS A 357 12.61 0.18 -2.30
CA LYS A 357 12.86 0.39 -3.74
C LYS A 357 13.74 1.62 -3.99
N LYS A 358 13.50 2.72 -3.27
CA LYS A 358 14.29 3.93 -3.38
C LYS A 358 15.72 3.71 -2.86
N VAL A 359 15.86 3.19 -1.64
CA VAL A 359 17.16 3.00 -0.99
C VAL A 359 18.03 2.00 -1.75
N ASP A 360 17.47 0.91 -2.28
CA ASP A 360 18.18 -0.09 -3.06
C ASP A 360 18.94 0.54 -4.25
N ALA A 361 18.31 1.52 -4.93
CA ALA A 361 18.89 2.23 -6.07
C ALA A 361 19.96 3.29 -5.69
N MET A 362 20.03 3.74 -4.43
CA MET A 362 20.85 4.88 -4.04
C MET A 362 22.31 4.51 -3.80
N GLN A 363 23.22 5.01 -4.62
CA GLN A 363 24.66 4.92 -4.33
C GLN A 363 25.02 5.81 -3.13
N GLY A 364 25.88 5.33 -2.23
CA GLY A 364 26.29 6.05 -1.01
C GLY A 364 25.63 5.55 0.28
N ILE A 365 24.49 4.87 0.16
CA ILE A 365 23.80 4.21 1.28
C ILE A 365 24.08 2.71 1.22
N ASP A 366 24.63 2.16 2.31
CA ASP A 366 25.09 0.77 2.40
C ASP A 366 24.02 -0.17 2.96
N SER A 367 23.10 0.31 3.79
CA SER A 367 22.03 -0.53 4.35
C SER A 367 20.76 0.26 4.69
N PHE A 368 19.63 -0.44 4.65
CA PHE A 368 18.35 -0.06 5.23
C PHE A 368 18.05 -1.03 6.38
N ILE A 369 18.38 -0.62 7.60
CA ILE A 369 18.08 -1.33 8.84
C ILE A 369 16.74 -0.85 9.37
N LEU A 370 15.69 -1.65 9.19
CA LEU A 370 14.34 -1.31 9.64
C LEU A 370 14.27 -1.33 11.18
N HIS A 371 13.74 -0.25 11.74
CA HIS A 371 13.18 -0.21 13.09
C HIS A 371 11.67 -0.34 12.92
N ARG A 372 11.06 -1.51 13.18
CA ARG A 372 11.57 -2.51 14.12
C ARG A 372 11.03 -3.92 13.91
N HIS A 373 11.60 -4.83 14.69
CA HIS A 373 11.31 -6.24 14.60
C HIS A 373 9.92 -6.59 15.16
N VAL A 374 9.60 -6.08 16.35
CA VAL A 374 8.32 -6.30 17.07
C VAL A 374 7.75 -4.94 17.45
N ASP A 375 6.46 -4.76 17.77
CA ASP A 375 5.96 -3.55 18.45
C ASP A 375 6.42 -3.48 19.94
N HIS A 376 6.17 -2.36 20.62
CA HIS A 376 6.58 -2.11 22.01
C HIS A 376 5.85 -0.89 22.55
N ASP A 377 5.35 -1.05 23.76
CA ASP A 377 4.42 -0.09 24.35
C ASP A 377 5.11 1.22 24.78
N ALA A 378 6.44 1.20 24.94
CA ALA A 378 7.22 2.38 25.36
C ALA A 378 7.73 3.27 24.21
N GLU A 379 7.09 3.25 23.03
CA GLU A 379 7.44 4.09 21.87
C GLU A 379 6.46 5.24 21.64
N GLY A 380 5.88 5.78 22.72
CA GLY A 380 4.97 6.93 22.63
C GLY A 380 3.70 6.67 21.81
N GLY A 381 3.28 5.39 21.70
CA GLY A 381 2.13 4.96 20.90
C GLY A 381 2.45 4.54 19.46
N LEU A 382 3.72 4.55 19.05
CA LEU A 382 4.12 4.05 17.74
C LEU A 382 4.07 2.50 17.67
N LEU A 383 3.59 1.99 16.54
CA LEU A 383 3.54 0.55 16.22
C LEU A 383 4.35 0.32 14.95
N LEU A 384 5.67 0.16 15.08
CA LEU A 384 6.62 0.15 13.96
C LEU A 384 7.06 -1.26 13.53
N GLY A 385 6.62 -2.29 14.24
CA GLY A 385 7.10 -3.67 14.12
C GLY A 385 6.70 -4.37 12.84
N LEU A 386 7.56 -5.27 12.35
CA LEU A 386 7.18 -6.35 11.43
C LEU A 386 6.15 -7.30 12.06
N ARG A 387 6.16 -7.35 13.39
CA ARG A 387 5.26 -8.15 14.22
C ARG A 387 4.57 -7.27 15.24
N GLY A 388 3.33 -7.61 15.56
CA GLY A 388 2.61 -7.00 16.68
C GLY A 388 3.18 -7.37 18.04
N ASN A 389 2.72 -6.67 19.07
CA ASN A 389 2.98 -7.03 20.46
C ASN A 389 2.52 -8.46 20.77
N LYS A 390 3.12 -9.08 21.79
CA LYS A 390 2.68 -10.40 22.24
C LYS A 390 1.26 -10.29 22.81
N PRO A 391 0.27 -11.06 22.32
CA PRO A 391 -1.08 -11.01 22.87
C PRO A 391 -1.14 -11.55 24.31
N SER A 392 -2.08 -11.04 25.11
CA SER A 392 -2.24 -11.41 26.53
C SER A 392 -2.58 -12.87 26.77
N ASN A 393 -3.09 -13.58 25.75
CA ASN A 393 -3.46 -15.00 25.81
C ASN A 393 -2.26 -15.96 25.67
N GLY A 394 -1.04 -15.44 25.47
CA GLY A 394 0.18 -16.24 25.39
C GLY A 394 0.59 -16.71 23.99
N GLU A 395 -0.18 -16.38 22.95
CA GLU A 395 0.11 -16.73 21.56
C GLU A 395 1.40 -16.08 21.01
N ALA A 396 1.84 -16.57 19.85
CA ALA A 396 2.98 -16.00 19.14
C ALA A 396 2.67 -14.57 18.67
N ARG A 397 3.70 -13.71 18.64
CA ARG A 397 3.59 -12.33 18.14
C ARG A 397 3.06 -12.33 16.69
N PRO A 398 1.89 -11.73 16.41
CA PRO A 398 1.27 -11.79 15.08
C PRO A 398 2.16 -11.09 14.05
N ARG A 399 2.22 -11.65 12.83
CA ARG A 399 2.90 -10.99 11.71
C ARG A 399 1.98 -9.93 11.13
N LYS A 400 2.54 -8.76 10.81
CA LYS A 400 1.82 -7.72 10.06
C LYS A 400 2.05 -7.88 8.55
N MET A 401 1.26 -7.21 7.71
CA MET A 401 1.43 -7.24 6.24
C MET A 401 2.84 -6.87 5.76
N ILE A 402 3.49 -5.91 6.44
CA ILE A 402 4.88 -5.51 6.15
C ILE A 402 5.87 -6.68 6.28
N TYR A 403 5.58 -7.71 7.10
CA TYR A 403 6.44 -8.88 7.29
C TYR A 403 6.73 -9.59 5.97
N GLU A 404 5.69 -9.82 5.15
CA GLU A 404 5.84 -10.51 3.87
C GLU A 404 6.55 -9.64 2.83
N CYS A 405 6.32 -8.32 2.87
CA CYS A 405 7.07 -7.36 2.05
C CYS A 405 8.55 -7.36 2.42
N PHE A 406 8.87 -7.34 3.72
CA PHE A 406 10.24 -7.41 4.22
C PHE A 406 10.92 -8.72 3.82
N ARG A 407 10.23 -9.86 3.99
CA ARG A 407 10.72 -11.18 3.57
C ARG A 407 11.04 -11.22 2.08
N ALA A 408 10.16 -10.68 1.25
CA ALA A 408 10.29 -10.70 -0.20
C ALA A 408 11.35 -9.73 -0.73
N ALA A 409 11.63 -8.62 -0.05
CA ALA A 409 12.68 -7.67 -0.43
C ALA A 409 14.00 -8.40 -0.66
N ASP A 410 14.72 -8.06 -1.74
CA ASP A 410 15.94 -8.73 -2.25
C ASP A 410 15.80 -10.12 -2.90
N THR A 411 14.61 -10.72 -2.92
CA THR A 411 14.36 -12.00 -3.59
C THR A 411 13.85 -11.80 -5.02
N ALA A 412 13.87 -12.82 -5.87
CA ALA A 412 13.33 -12.71 -7.25
C ALA A 412 11.84 -12.26 -7.31
N GLN A 413 11.08 -12.47 -6.23
CA GLN A 413 9.64 -12.16 -6.16
C GLN A 413 9.35 -10.71 -5.71
N TRP A 414 10.37 -9.96 -5.27
CA TRP A 414 10.19 -8.68 -4.58
C TRP A 414 9.33 -7.69 -5.36
N ARG A 415 9.50 -7.61 -6.69
CA ARG A 415 8.73 -6.68 -7.54
C ARG A 415 7.24 -7.03 -7.57
N ASN A 416 6.89 -8.31 -7.60
CA ASN A 416 5.50 -8.74 -7.64
C ASN A 416 4.81 -8.42 -6.31
N VAL A 417 5.46 -8.76 -5.19
CA VAL A 417 4.97 -8.47 -3.84
C VAL A 417 4.87 -6.96 -3.60
N PHE A 418 5.86 -6.18 -4.05
CA PHE A 418 5.85 -4.73 -3.87
C PHE A 418 4.77 -4.08 -4.72
N ASN A 419 4.58 -4.52 -5.97
CA ASN A 419 3.54 -3.98 -6.84
C ASN A 419 2.13 -4.27 -6.29
N SER A 420 1.89 -5.45 -5.72
CA SER A 420 0.59 -5.77 -5.10
C SER A 420 0.25 -4.92 -3.88
N VAL A 421 1.24 -4.26 -3.26
CA VAL A 421 1.05 -3.39 -2.08
C VAL A 421 1.18 -1.90 -2.42
N THR A 422 1.90 -1.54 -3.49
CA THR A 422 2.17 -0.13 -3.87
C THR A 422 1.29 0.40 -5.01
N GLN A 423 0.66 -0.48 -5.78
CA GLN A 423 -0.39 -0.11 -6.74
C GLN A 423 -1.78 -0.24 -6.13
N SER A 424 -1.85 -0.50 -4.82
CA SER A 424 -3.05 -0.95 -4.15
C SER A 424 -3.61 0.07 -3.17
N ASN A 425 -4.58 0.84 -3.67
CA ASN A 425 -5.83 1.06 -2.92
C ASN A 425 -6.68 -0.23 -2.93
N THR A 426 -6.05 -1.41 -2.86
CA THR A 426 -6.67 -2.68 -3.15
C THR A 426 -6.18 -3.74 -2.18
N TRP A 427 -7.10 -4.55 -1.70
CA TRP A 427 -6.75 -5.86 -1.19
C TRP A 427 -5.94 -6.62 -2.26
N PRO A 428 -5.12 -7.62 -1.92
CA PRO A 428 -4.91 -8.71 -2.84
C PRO A 428 -6.31 -9.30 -3.08
N LEU A 429 -6.93 -8.88 -4.17
CA LEU A 429 -8.20 -9.37 -4.67
C LEU A 429 -7.94 -10.79 -5.20
N THR A 430 -7.57 -11.74 -4.34
CA THR A 430 -7.32 -13.14 -4.73
C THR A 430 -8.59 -13.96 -4.77
N ASP A 431 -9.59 -13.59 -3.97
CA ASP A 431 -10.84 -14.34 -3.89
C ASP A 431 -11.73 -13.96 -5.05
N GLN A 432 -12.11 -14.91 -5.90
CA GLN A 432 -13.03 -14.69 -7.01
C GLN A 432 -14.37 -15.32 -6.67
N PHE A 433 -15.46 -14.81 -7.27
CA PHE A 433 -16.80 -15.27 -6.90
C PHE A 433 -17.60 -15.72 -8.12
N VAL A 434 -18.20 -16.90 -8.05
CA VAL A 434 -19.35 -17.24 -8.89
C VAL A 434 -20.59 -16.73 -8.19
N VAL A 435 -21.25 -15.74 -8.78
CA VAL A 435 -22.44 -15.10 -8.19
C VAL A 435 -23.68 -15.64 -8.89
N LEU A 436 -24.65 -16.10 -8.11
CA LEU A 436 -25.92 -16.63 -8.58
C LEU A 436 -26.99 -15.57 -8.38
N ASN A 437 -27.49 -14.97 -9.47
CA ASN A 437 -28.46 -13.88 -9.37
C ASN A 437 -29.88 -14.44 -9.18
N ILE A 438 -30.58 -13.97 -8.14
CA ILE A 438 -31.95 -14.39 -7.83
C ILE A 438 -32.98 -13.45 -8.44
N SER A 439 -34.09 -14.00 -8.94
CA SER A 439 -35.13 -13.23 -9.63
C SER A 439 -36.29 -12.80 -8.72
N THR A 440 -36.39 -13.35 -7.50
CA THR A 440 -37.53 -13.14 -6.58
C THR A 440 -37.14 -13.05 -5.09
N THR A 441 -37.97 -12.31 -4.34
CA THR A 441 -37.97 -12.18 -2.87
C THR A 441 -39.20 -12.96 -2.33
N PRO A 442 -39.14 -13.70 -1.20
CA PRO A 442 -38.10 -13.63 -0.18
C PRO A 442 -36.94 -14.63 -0.38
N PRO A 443 -35.72 -14.26 0.04
CA PRO A 443 -34.49 -14.96 -0.33
C PRO A 443 -34.21 -16.21 0.52
N ALA A 444 -34.96 -16.45 1.60
CA ALA A 444 -34.58 -17.40 2.65
C ALA A 444 -34.40 -18.85 2.15
N ASP A 445 -35.30 -19.34 1.30
CA ASP A 445 -35.19 -20.69 0.73
C ASP A 445 -34.01 -20.81 -0.22
N VAL A 446 -33.65 -19.73 -0.93
CA VAL A 446 -32.50 -19.74 -1.85
C VAL A 446 -31.18 -19.76 -1.08
N PHE A 447 -31.03 -18.91 -0.05
CA PHE A 447 -29.85 -18.95 0.83
C PHE A 447 -29.69 -20.33 1.48
N LYS A 448 -30.79 -20.94 1.93
CA LYS A 448 -30.77 -22.31 2.48
C LYS A 448 -30.36 -23.35 1.44
N GLN A 449 -30.91 -23.29 0.23
CA GLN A 449 -30.57 -24.21 -0.86
C GLN A 449 -29.10 -24.09 -1.28
N ILE A 450 -28.57 -22.86 -1.38
CA ILE A 450 -27.17 -22.61 -1.74
C ILE A 450 -26.24 -23.09 -0.62
N ALA A 451 -26.56 -22.79 0.65
CA ALA A 451 -25.83 -23.32 1.79
C ALA A 451 -25.77 -24.86 1.74
N GLN A 452 -26.92 -25.53 1.61
CA GLN A 452 -26.99 -26.99 1.59
C GLN A 452 -26.22 -27.65 0.42
N ASN A 453 -26.14 -26.99 -0.73
CA ASN A 453 -25.56 -27.57 -1.94
C ASN A 453 -24.08 -27.25 -2.15
N ILE A 454 -23.52 -26.26 -1.43
CA ILE A 454 -22.23 -25.64 -1.77
C ILE A 454 -21.29 -25.42 -0.55
N THR A 455 -21.78 -25.29 0.71
CA THR A 455 -20.94 -24.84 1.86
C THR A 455 -20.12 -25.92 2.57
N GLN A 456 -19.75 -27.03 1.93
CA GLN A 456 -18.63 -27.84 2.41
C GLN A 456 -17.34 -27.42 1.69
N GLN A 457 -16.80 -26.24 2.02
CA GLN A 457 -15.56 -25.75 1.40
C GLN A 457 -14.42 -25.63 2.43
N THR A 458 -13.34 -26.36 2.15
CA THR A 458 -12.02 -26.19 2.75
C THR A 458 -11.11 -25.50 1.74
N ASN A 459 -10.59 -24.32 2.10
CA ASN A 459 -9.36 -23.71 1.57
C ASN A 459 -9.25 -23.56 0.03
N THR A 460 -10.11 -22.74 -0.61
CA THR A 460 -10.08 -22.48 -2.07
C THR A 460 -10.09 -20.97 -2.41
N SER A 461 -9.67 -20.61 -3.64
CA SER A 461 -9.59 -19.22 -4.14
C SER A 461 -10.86 -18.70 -4.84
N VAL A 462 -11.88 -19.55 -5.02
CA VAL A 462 -13.15 -19.21 -5.68
C VAL A 462 -14.33 -19.61 -4.81
N HIS A 463 -15.21 -18.65 -4.52
CA HIS A 463 -16.39 -18.84 -3.66
C HIS A 463 -17.69 -18.68 -4.43
N VAL A 464 -18.80 -19.15 -3.86
CA VAL A 464 -20.14 -18.92 -4.41
C VAL A 464 -20.86 -17.86 -3.60
N GLY A 465 -21.43 -16.89 -4.30
CA GLY A 465 -22.23 -15.82 -3.72
C GLY A 465 -23.60 -15.66 -4.37
N ILE A 466 -24.40 -14.73 -3.86
CA ILE A 466 -25.75 -14.45 -4.34
C ILE A 466 -25.85 -13.00 -4.82
N GLY A 467 -26.42 -12.80 -6.01
CA GLY A 467 -26.76 -11.48 -6.54
C GLY A 467 -28.25 -11.20 -6.38
N ALA A 468 -28.63 -9.98 -6.02
CA ALA A 468 -30.03 -9.56 -6.02
C ALA A 468 -30.20 -8.13 -6.54
N ILE A 469 -31.37 -7.89 -7.12
CA ILE A 469 -31.76 -6.62 -7.74
C ILE A 469 -32.71 -5.85 -6.84
N PHE A 470 -32.44 -4.56 -6.69
CA PHE A 470 -33.27 -3.62 -5.95
C PHE A 470 -33.67 -2.47 -6.87
N SER A 471 -34.82 -2.65 -7.55
CA SER A 471 -35.37 -1.65 -8.47
C SER A 471 -36.06 -0.51 -7.71
N TYR A 472 -35.28 0.51 -7.35
CA TYR A 472 -35.68 1.57 -6.41
C TYR A 472 -36.68 2.59 -6.96
N LEU A 473 -36.92 2.61 -8.28
CA LEU A 473 -38.01 3.40 -8.89
C LEU A 473 -39.24 2.56 -9.25
N ARG A 474 -39.15 1.22 -9.22
CA ARG A 474 -40.26 0.32 -9.55
C ARG A 474 -41.23 0.13 -8.40
N TYR A 475 -40.70 0.09 -7.18
CA TYR A 475 -41.45 -0.22 -5.97
C TYR A 475 -41.40 0.94 -4.97
N PRO A 476 -42.33 1.02 -4.02
CA PRO A 476 -42.27 2.01 -2.94
C PRO A 476 -40.95 1.93 -2.16
N PRO A 477 -40.32 3.08 -1.80
CA PRO A 477 -39.01 3.10 -1.12
C PRO A 477 -38.91 2.21 0.11
N GLU A 478 -39.95 2.20 0.96
CA GLU A 478 -39.99 1.38 2.17
C GLU A 478 -39.93 -0.12 1.87
N LYS A 479 -40.54 -0.56 0.77
CA LYS A 479 -40.47 -1.97 0.35
C LYS A 479 -39.07 -2.33 -0.11
N VAL A 480 -38.45 -1.48 -0.92
CA VAL A 480 -37.10 -1.71 -1.47
C VAL A 480 -36.08 -1.78 -0.34
N ARG A 481 -36.20 -0.88 0.64
CA ARG A 481 -35.37 -0.88 1.85
C ARG A 481 -35.57 -2.16 2.66
N ALA A 482 -36.81 -2.55 2.94
CA ALA A 482 -37.10 -3.78 3.70
C ALA A 482 -36.56 -5.04 3.01
N ASP A 483 -36.71 -5.13 1.68
CA ASP A 483 -36.16 -6.24 0.89
C ASP A 483 -34.62 -6.26 0.96
N LEU A 484 -33.97 -5.09 0.92
CA LEU A 484 -32.52 -4.96 1.04
C LEU A 484 -32.04 -5.39 2.43
N GLU A 485 -32.64 -4.87 3.50
CA GLU A 485 -32.28 -5.21 4.87
C GLU A 485 -32.44 -6.72 5.13
N GLU A 486 -33.50 -7.35 4.61
CA GLU A 486 -33.68 -8.80 4.71
C GLU A 486 -32.62 -9.59 3.93
N PHE A 487 -32.21 -9.10 2.75
CA PHE A 487 -31.14 -9.72 1.97
C PHE A 487 -29.79 -9.65 2.69
N LEU A 488 -29.46 -8.51 3.28
CA LEU A 488 -28.24 -8.31 4.09
C LEU A 488 -28.26 -9.23 5.33
N ARG A 489 -29.40 -9.32 6.02
CA ARG A 489 -29.58 -10.18 7.19
C ARG A 489 -29.38 -11.66 6.85
N LEU A 490 -29.92 -12.12 5.72
CA LEU A 490 -29.78 -13.50 5.26
C LEU A 490 -28.34 -13.83 4.84
N ALA A 491 -27.64 -12.90 4.20
CA ALA A 491 -26.22 -13.04 3.88
C ALA A 491 -25.37 -13.27 5.12
N GLU A 492 -25.60 -12.48 6.16
CA GLU A 492 -24.91 -12.62 7.44
C GLU A 492 -25.25 -13.92 8.17
N SER A 493 -26.54 -14.30 8.23
CA SER A 493 -26.97 -15.49 8.97
C SER A 493 -26.54 -16.80 8.31
N HIS A 494 -26.38 -16.81 7.00
CA HIS A 494 -25.94 -17.98 6.23
C HIS A 494 -24.46 -17.96 5.86
N ASN A 495 -23.74 -16.87 6.16
CA ASN A 495 -22.33 -16.68 5.80
C ASN A 495 -22.09 -16.83 4.28
N ILE A 496 -22.98 -16.23 3.49
CA ILE A 496 -22.94 -16.27 2.02
C ILE A 496 -22.62 -14.87 1.48
N PRO A 497 -21.58 -14.72 0.64
CA PRO A 497 -21.20 -13.42 0.10
C PRO A 497 -22.19 -12.95 -0.96
N ILE A 498 -22.38 -11.63 -1.08
CA ILE A 498 -23.45 -11.03 -1.89
C ILE A 498 -22.98 -9.91 -2.82
N VAL A 499 -23.69 -9.80 -3.95
CA VAL A 499 -23.68 -8.63 -4.85
C VAL A 499 -25.04 -7.96 -4.83
N ILE A 500 -25.07 -6.65 -4.69
CA ILE A 500 -26.29 -5.84 -4.64
C ILE A 500 -26.37 -5.01 -5.91
N GLN A 501 -27.41 -5.20 -6.74
CA GLN A 501 -27.65 -4.34 -7.90
C GLN A 501 -28.72 -3.30 -7.58
N LEU A 502 -28.35 -2.02 -7.64
CA LEU A 502 -29.29 -0.91 -7.54
C LEU A 502 -29.75 -0.52 -8.96
N ASP A 503 -31.06 -0.64 -9.21
CA ASP A 503 -31.66 -0.38 -10.52
C ASP A 503 -32.67 0.77 -10.46
N GLY A 504 -32.46 1.77 -11.30
CA GLY A 504 -33.41 2.85 -11.55
C GLY A 504 -33.68 3.09 -13.03
N GLU A 505 -33.25 2.18 -13.91
CA GLU A 505 -33.27 2.40 -15.36
C GLU A 505 -34.38 1.59 -16.02
N SER A 506 -34.53 0.33 -15.63
CA SER A 506 -35.38 -0.61 -16.35
C SER A 506 -36.86 -0.50 -16.01
N TRP A 507 -37.17 -0.16 -14.77
CA TRP A 507 -38.52 -0.18 -14.23
C TRP A 507 -38.70 1.00 -13.28
N TRP A 508 -39.76 1.79 -13.49
CA TRP A 508 -40.00 3.04 -12.78
C TRP A 508 -41.50 3.37 -12.63
N GLU A 509 -42.32 2.32 -12.56
CA GLU A 509 -43.78 2.37 -12.42
C GLU A 509 -44.24 3.11 -11.16
N ALA A 510 -43.44 3.11 -10.09
CA ALA A 510 -43.77 3.84 -8.86
C ALA A 510 -43.53 5.36 -8.97
N ARG A 511 -43.02 5.85 -10.10
CA ARG A 511 -42.73 7.27 -10.36
C ARG A 511 -43.49 7.84 -11.56
N PRO A 512 -44.83 7.71 -11.63
CA PRO A 512 -45.60 8.29 -12.73
C PRO A 512 -45.48 9.81 -12.81
N ASP A 513 -45.09 10.47 -11.70
CA ASP A 513 -44.74 11.88 -11.63
C ASP A 513 -43.54 12.26 -12.51
N LEU A 514 -42.72 11.30 -12.93
CA LEU A 514 -41.59 11.54 -13.81
C LEU A 514 -41.91 11.29 -15.28
N TRP A 515 -42.74 10.30 -15.62
CA TRP A 515 -42.89 9.84 -17.01
C TRP A 515 -44.26 10.07 -17.64
N ASN A 516 -45.34 10.22 -16.86
CA ASN A 516 -46.67 10.39 -17.45
C ASN A 516 -46.84 11.82 -17.98
N TRP A 517 -46.66 12.01 -19.29
CA TRP A 517 -46.83 13.30 -19.94
C TRP A 517 -48.08 13.39 -20.83
N TRP A 518 -48.81 12.29 -21.03
CA TRP A 518 -49.87 12.17 -22.05
C TRP A 518 -51.24 11.76 -21.53
N ASP A 519 -51.35 11.05 -20.40
CA ASP A 519 -52.63 10.53 -19.91
C ASP A 519 -53.10 11.29 -18.68
N ALA A 520 -53.92 12.33 -18.90
CA ALA A 520 -54.48 13.18 -17.87
C ALA A 520 -55.41 12.46 -16.88
N SER A 521 -55.85 11.24 -17.20
CA SER A 521 -56.68 10.43 -16.31
C SER A 521 -55.88 9.61 -15.30
N LYS A 522 -54.56 9.49 -15.50
CA LYS A 522 -53.67 8.68 -14.66
C LYS A 522 -52.83 9.53 -13.70
N PRO A 523 -52.38 8.96 -12.57
CA PRO A 523 -51.50 9.65 -11.62
C PRO A 523 -50.25 10.24 -12.28
N GLY A 524 -49.71 11.29 -11.67
CA GLY A 524 -48.45 11.91 -12.08
C GLY A 524 -48.48 12.65 -13.42
N PHE A 525 -49.65 12.79 -14.06
CA PHE A 525 -49.76 13.51 -15.32
C PHE A 525 -49.23 14.94 -15.22
N ASN A 526 -48.21 15.23 -16.01
CA ASN A 526 -47.74 16.59 -16.24
C ASN A 526 -47.14 16.66 -17.65
N PRO A 527 -47.62 17.55 -18.56
CA PRO A 527 -47.06 17.68 -19.89
C PRO A 527 -45.54 17.88 -19.93
N THR A 528 -44.92 18.46 -18.89
CA THR A 528 -43.47 18.65 -18.82
C THR A 528 -42.67 17.37 -18.61
N ASN A 529 -43.32 16.27 -18.18
CA ASN A 529 -42.69 14.96 -18.02
C ASN A 529 -42.10 14.41 -19.32
N ARG A 530 -42.51 14.96 -20.47
CA ARG A 530 -41.88 14.71 -21.77
C ARG A 530 -40.36 14.94 -21.75
N LEU A 531 -39.85 15.83 -20.89
CA LEU A 531 -38.42 16.11 -20.75
C LEU A 531 -37.65 15.00 -20.01
N ASN A 532 -38.35 14.13 -19.27
CA ASN A 532 -37.75 13.08 -18.45
C ASN A 532 -37.72 11.72 -19.15
N VAL A 533 -38.33 11.60 -20.32
CA VAL A 533 -38.39 10.37 -21.11
C VAL A 533 -37.60 10.55 -22.41
N GLU A 534 -37.21 9.45 -23.03
CA GLU A 534 -36.54 9.51 -24.33
C GLU A 534 -37.44 10.02 -25.45
N TRP A 535 -36.79 10.55 -26.49
CA TRP A 535 -37.43 11.07 -27.68
C TRP A 535 -36.98 10.29 -28.91
N SER A 536 -37.85 10.23 -29.93
CA SER A 536 -37.52 9.71 -31.27
C SER A 536 -37.08 10.80 -32.26
N GLY A 537 -36.95 12.04 -31.80
CA GLY A 537 -36.54 13.21 -32.57
C GLY A 537 -36.08 14.36 -31.65
N TRP A 538 -35.64 15.49 -32.22
CA TRP A 538 -34.97 16.57 -31.47
C TRP A 538 -35.89 17.48 -30.65
N GLN A 539 -37.21 17.31 -30.72
CA GLN A 539 -38.18 18.16 -30.02
C GLN A 539 -38.89 17.41 -28.89
N PRO A 540 -39.32 18.11 -27.82
CA PRO A 540 -40.10 17.50 -26.74
C PRO A 540 -41.39 16.81 -27.22
N GLU A 541 -41.95 17.24 -28.36
CA GLU A 541 -43.12 16.63 -29.01
C GLU A 541 -42.83 15.22 -29.54
N ASP A 542 -41.56 14.89 -29.75
CA ASP A 542 -41.08 13.57 -30.17
C ASP A 542 -40.93 12.60 -28.98
N ALA A 543 -41.35 12.99 -27.78
CA ALA A 543 -41.33 12.14 -26.60
C ALA A 543 -42.12 10.85 -26.84
N ILE A 544 -41.54 9.72 -26.40
CA ILE A 544 -42.21 8.44 -26.54
C ILE A 544 -43.08 8.16 -25.31
N ARG A 545 -44.17 7.41 -25.52
CA ARG A 545 -45.14 7.00 -24.50
C ARG A 545 -45.03 5.52 -24.14
N ILE A 546 -44.23 4.78 -24.90
CA ILE A 546 -44.12 3.33 -24.88
C ILE A 546 -42.78 2.92 -25.50
N ALA A 547 -42.22 1.80 -25.05
CA ALA A 547 -41.12 1.12 -25.70
C ALA A 547 -41.32 -0.41 -25.66
N TRP A 548 -40.39 -1.15 -26.24
CA TRP A 548 -40.39 -2.61 -26.25
C TRP A 548 -39.07 -3.18 -25.75
N ARG A 549 -39.13 -4.36 -25.14
CA ARG A 549 -38.00 -5.15 -24.64
C ARG A 549 -38.19 -6.63 -25.00
N ASN A 550 -37.11 -7.42 -25.13
CA ASN A 550 -37.18 -8.86 -25.40
C ASN A 550 -36.18 -9.63 -24.54
N TRP A 551 -36.72 -10.35 -23.56
CA TRP A 551 -36.02 -11.32 -22.72
C TRP A 551 -36.62 -12.72 -22.90
N GLY A 552 -36.71 -13.17 -24.16
CA GLY A 552 -37.36 -14.42 -24.56
C GLY A 552 -38.77 -14.23 -25.13
N GLN A 553 -39.42 -13.11 -24.78
CA GLN A 553 -40.68 -12.65 -25.36
C GLN A 553 -40.68 -11.12 -25.48
N VAL A 554 -41.33 -10.59 -26.52
CA VAL A 554 -41.47 -9.15 -26.72
C VAL A 554 -42.51 -8.61 -25.75
N LEU A 555 -42.13 -7.61 -24.95
CA LEU A 555 -42.97 -6.98 -23.94
C LEU A 555 -43.03 -5.47 -24.21
N ARG A 556 -44.22 -4.89 -24.09
CA ARG A 556 -44.40 -3.44 -24.00
C ARG A 556 -43.93 -2.97 -22.62
N VAL A 557 -43.16 -1.90 -22.59
CA VAL A 557 -42.66 -1.27 -21.36
C VAL A 557 -42.96 0.23 -21.38
N LEU A 558 -42.89 0.86 -20.20
CA LEU A 558 -42.95 2.31 -20.06
C LEU A 558 -41.84 2.97 -20.91
N PRO A 559 -42.00 4.25 -21.30
CA PRO A 559 -40.95 4.93 -22.03
C PRO A 559 -39.66 4.94 -21.18
N PRO A 560 -38.48 4.67 -21.77
CA PRO A 560 -37.23 4.74 -21.05
C PRO A 560 -36.95 6.17 -20.60
N PRO A 561 -36.25 6.35 -19.47
CA PRO A 561 -35.88 7.66 -18.97
C PRO A 561 -34.88 8.34 -19.90
N ASN A 562 -35.00 9.66 -20.03
CA ASN A 562 -33.89 10.51 -20.43
C ASN A 562 -32.82 10.40 -19.33
N LEU A 563 -31.75 9.65 -19.58
CA LEU A 563 -30.68 9.38 -18.60
C LEU A 563 -29.98 10.66 -18.08
N MET A 564 -30.14 11.77 -18.78
CA MET A 564 -29.56 13.07 -18.46
C MET A 564 -30.57 14.06 -17.89
N SER A 565 -31.86 13.68 -17.77
CA SER A 565 -32.87 14.54 -17.14
C SER A 565 -32.49 14.87 -15.69
N PRO A 566 -32.50 16.16 -15.30
CA PRO A 566 -32.25 16.56 -13.92
C PRO A 566 -33.22 15.91 -12.92
N SER A 567 -34.51 15.84 -13.26
CA SER A 567 -35.54 15.28 -12.37
C SER A 567 -35.38 13.77 -12.19
N TYR A 568 -35.04 13.05 -13.28
CA TYR A 568 -34.78 11.62 -13.23
C TYR A 568 -33.51 11.32 -12.42
N ARG A 569 -32.39 12.01 -12.72
CA ARG A 569 -31.13 11.82 -11.98
C ARG A 569 -31.28 12.11 -10.50
N ASN A 570 -31.97 13.21 -10.16
CA ASN A 570 -32.27 13.52 -8.77
C ASN A 570 -33.11 12.43 -8.09
N ALA A 571 -34.08 11.83 -8.79
CA ALA A 571 -34.83 10.70 -8.27
C ALA A 571 -33.95 9.48 -7.99
N CYS A 572 -32.99 9.16 -8.87
CA CYS A 572 -32.01 8.11 -8.61
C CYS A 572 -31.13 8.44 -7.41
N HIS A 573 -30.61 9.66 -7.32
CA HIS A 573 -29.73 10.09 -6.23
C HIS A 573 -30.43 9.99 -4.88
N VAL A 574 -31.66 10.49 -4.76
CA VAL A 574 -32.44 10.43 -3.52
C VAL A 574 -32.63 9.00 -3.03
N GLU A 575 -32.87 8.03 -3.91
CA GLU A 575 -33.02 6.64 -3.50
C GLU A 575 -31.67 5.98 -3.18
N MET A 576 -30.61 6.27 -3.94
CA MET A 576 -29.25 5.79 -3.62
C MET A 576 -28.74 6.35 -2.28
N GLU A 577 -29.03 7.61 -1.97
CA GLU A 577 -28.71 8.25 -0.69
C GLU A 577 -29.42 7.60 0.51
N LYS A 578 -30.52 6.87 0.27
CA LYS A 578 -31.19 6.06 1.31
C LYS A 578 -30.63 4.64 1.38
N LEU A 579 -30.34 4.01 0.24
CA LEU A 579 -30.00 2.58 0.18
C LEU A 579 -28.51 2.28 0.38
N VAL A 580 -27.60 3.10 -0.17
CA VAL A 580 -26.15 2.87 -0.05
C VAL A 580 -25.68 2.95 1.41
N PRO A 581 -26.14 3.89 2.25
CA PRO A 581 -25.80 3.90 3.67
C PRO A 581 -26.22 2.63 4.39
N VAL A 582 -27.39 2.04 4.10
CA VAL A 582 -27.84 0.78 4.71
C VAL A 582 -26.85 -0.35 4.43
N VAL A 583 -26.33 -0.45 3.20
CA VAL A 583 -25.31 -1.43 2.83
C VAL A 583 -24.00 -1.17 3.57
N LEU A 584 -23.56 0.08 3.65
CA LEU A 584 -22.30 0.46 4.29
C LEU A 584 -22.34 0.27 5.81
N GLU A 585 -23.45 0.61 6.46
CA GLU A 585 -23.66 0.42 7.89
C GLU A 585 -23.62 -1.06 8.25
N TRP A 586 -24.34 -1.90 7.50
CA TRP A 586 -24.28 -3.34 7.64
C TRP A 586 -22.85 -3.85 7.45
N TRP A 587 -22.21 -3.53 6.32
CA TRP A 587 -20.89 -4.05 5.98
C TRP A 587 -19.80 -3.62 6.98
N ARG A 588 -19.82 -2.37 7.43
CA ARG A 588 -18.88 -1.85 8.43
C ARG A 588 -19.16 -2.40 9.84
N GLY A 589 -20.42 -2.76 10.11
CA GLY A 589 -20.85 -3.39 11.36
C GLY A 589 -20.51 -4.88 11.47
N LEU A 590 -20.16 -5.55 10.37
CA LEU A 590 -19.74 -6.95 10.40
C LEU A 590 -18.40 -7.13 11.14
N PRO A 591 -18.20 -8.26 11.84
CA PRO A 591 -16.88 -8.72 12.28
C PRO A 591 -15.90 -8.75 11.12
N GLU A 592 -14.62 -8.49 11.40
CA GLU A 592 -13.58 -8.35 10.37
C GLU A 592 -13.50 -9.58 9.45
N GLU A 593 -13.59 -10.78 10.04
CA GLU A 593 -13.61 -12.07 9.36
C GLU A 593 -14.86 -12.33 8.51
N LYS A 594 -15.87 -11.46 8.57
CA LYS A 594 -17.09 -11.52 7.76
C LYS A 594 -17.20 -10.38 6.75
N ARG A 595 -16.27 -9.43 6.72
CA ARG A 595 -16.33 -8.31 5.76
C ARG A 595 -16.21 -8.74 4.29
N TRP A 596 -15.72 -9.95 4.04
CA TRP A 596 -15.71 -10.58 2.70
C TRP A 596 -17.12 -10.89 2.17
N LEU A 597 -18.15 -10.87 3.03
CA LEU A 597 -19.54 -11.10 2.63
C LEU A 597 -20.07 -10.02 1.66
N LEU A 598 -19.51 -8.82 1.64
CA LEU A 598 -19.82 -7.85 0.57
C LEU A 598 -18.84 -8.07 -0.59
N ILE A 599 -19.32 -8.68 -1.67
CA ILE A 599 -18.56 -8.79 -2.93
C ILE A 599 -18.49 -7.41 -3.58
N GLY A 600 -19.65 -6.77 -3.75
CA GLY A 600 -19.77 -5.42 -4.29
C GLY A 600 -21.21 -4.95 -4.50
N LEU A 601 -21.34 -3.70 -4.90
CA LEU A 601 -22.56 -3.03 -5.31
C LEU A 601 -22.43 -2.67 -6.80
N LYS A 602 -23.47 -2.99 -7.55
CA LYS A 602 -23.59 -2.78 -8.99
C LYS A 602 -24.58 -1.65 -9.24
N VAL A 603 -24.22 -0.70 -10.09
CA VAL A 603 -25.09 0.39 -10.54
C VAL A 603 -25.40 0.25 -12.04
N GLY A 604 -26.61 0.62 -12.40
CA GLY A 604 -27.15 0.51 -13.77
C GLY A 604 -27.75 -0.85 -14.09
N TRP A 605 -28.20 -1.03 -15.34
CA TRP A 605 -28.90 -2.25 -15.81
C TRP A 605 -28.58 -2.56 -17.26
N GLU A 606 -27.35 -3.00 -17.53
CA GLU A 606 -26.82 -3.13 -18.88
C GLU A 606 -27.11 -1.82 -19.67
N SER A 607 -26.68 -0.72 -19.04
CA SER A 607 -27.11 0.63 -19.35
C SER A 607 -26.82 0.93 -20.82
N SER A 608 -27.88 1.31 -21.52
CA SER A 608 -27.89 1.47 -22.97
C SER A 608 -29.13 2.26 -23.41
N ILE A 609 -29.05 2.91 -24.57
CA ILE A 609 -30.19 3.60 -25.18
C ILE A 609 -30.55 2.87 -26.47
N GLY A 610 -31.83 2.52 -26.63
CA GLY A 610 -32.33 1.85 -27.84
C GLY A 610 -32.02 0.36 -27.94
N VAL A 611 -31.54 -0.27 -26.86
CA VAL A 611 -31.22 -1.71 -26.84
C VAL A 611 -32.10 -2.44 -25.85
N ASN A 612 -31.93 -2.13 -24.56
CA ASN A 612 -32.73 -2.74 -23.53
C ASN A 612 -34.18 -2.23 -23.56
N ALA A 613 -34.42 -0.99 -23.98
CA ALA A 613 -35.74 -0.53 -24.39
C ALA A 613 -35.60 0.14 -25.77
N TRP A 614 -36.24 -0.44 -26.79
CA TRP A 614 -36.23 0.11 -28.15
C TRP A 614 -37.62 0.59 -28.57
N TYR A 615 -37.66 1.37 -29.64
CA TYR A 615 -38.88 1.99 -30.13
C TYR A 615 -39.13 1.61 -31.59
N PHE A 616 -40.31 1.08 -31.90
CA PHE A 616 -40.71 0.92 -33.29
C PHE A 616 -40.95 2.29 -33.94
N PRO A 617 -40.68 2.45 -35.25
CA PRO A 617 -41.11 3.64 -35.99
C PRO A 617 -42.59 3.93 -35.74
N ASP A 618 -42.91 5.16 -35.35
CA ASP A 618 -44.24 5.61 -34.94
C ASP A 618 -44.89 4.82 -33.77
N GLY A 619 -44.09 4.22 -32.88
CA GLY A 619 -44.57 3.35 -31.81
C GLY A 619 -45.66 3.95 -30.90
N ASN A 620 -45.73 5.28 -30.77
CA ASN A 620 -46.78 5.96 -30.01
C ASN A 620 -48.19 5.68 -30.57
N LYS A 621 -48.33 5.35 -31.86
CA LYS A 621 -49.62 4.94 -32.47
C LYS A 621 -50.07 3.55 -32.01
N LEU A 622 -49.14 2.72 -31.51
CA LEU A 622 -49.42 1.37 -31.03
C LEU A 622 -49.80 1.32 -29.55
N ALA A 623 -49.49 2.38 -28.78
CA ALA A 623 -49.66 2.42 -27.32
C ALA A 623 -51.08 2.04 -26.87
N ASP A 624 -52.09 2.51 -27.60
CA ASP A 624 -53.51 2.34 -27.29
C ASP A 624 -54.16 1.17 -28.05
N LEU A 625 -53.40 0.45 -28.88
CA LEU A 625 -53.88 -0.73 -29.63
C LEU A 625 -53.58 -2.03 -28.88
N PRO A 626 -54.28 -3.16 -29.16
CA PRO A 626 -53.93 -4.47 -28.62
C PRO A 626 -52.50 -4.91 -28.97
N THR A 627 -51.84 -5.68 -28.11
CA THR A 627 -50.46 -6.18 -28.31
C THR A 627 -50.30 -7.05 -29.55
N THR A 628 -51.38 -7.65 -30.06
CA THR A 628 -51.40 -8.40 -31.34
C THR A 628 -51.05 -7.54 -32.56
N ASN A 629 -51.14 -6.21 -32.43
CA ASN A 629 -50.79 -5.25 -33.47
C ASN A 629 -49.31 -4.84 -33.42
N ASP A 630 -48.54 -5.32 -32.45
CA ASP A 630 -47.13 -4.98 -32.34
C ASP A 630 -46.32 -5.62 -33.48
N PRO A 631 -45.39 -4.87 -34.09
CA PRO A 631 -44.47 -5.43 -35.07
C PRO A 631 -43.64 -6.59 -34.51
N THR A 632 -43.30 -7.56 -35.37
CA THR A 632 -42.57 -8.77 -35.00
C THR A 632 -41.08 -8.72 -35.33
N ASN A 633 -40.62 -7.65 -35.99
CA ASN A 633 -39.20 -7.45 -36.30
C ASN A 633 -38.37 -7.33 -35.00
N LYS A 634 -37.20 -7.96 -35.00
CA LYS A 634 -36.28 -7.99 -33.87
C LYS A 634 -35.15 -6.99 -34.07
N LEU A 635 -34.50 -6.58 -32.98
CA LEU A 635 -33.27 -5.79 -33.02
C LEU A 635 -32.22 -6.49 -33.87
N LYS A 636 -31.53 -5.70 -34.70
CA LYS A 636 -30.38 -6.11 -35.48
C LYS A 636 -29.12 -5.55 -34.85
N GLY A 637 -28.50 -6.32 -33.94
CA GLY A 637 -27.40 -5.85 -33.09
C GLY A 637 -26.20 -5.23 -33.82
N SER A 638 -25.97 -5.58 -35.10
CA SER A 638 -24.89 -5.02 -35.92
C SER A 638 -25.20 -3.63 -36.52
N GLU A 639 -26.47 -3.21 -36.58
CA GLU A 639 -26.91 -1.96 -37.23
C GLU A 639 -26.97 -0.79 -36.23
N VAL A 640 -25.86 -0.44 -35.58
CA VAL A 640 -25.79 0.69 -34.62
C VAL A 640 -26.04 2.05 -35.29
N PRO A 641 -26.59 3.06 -34.59
CA PRO A 641 -27.05 2.99 -33.19
C PRO A 641 -28.48 2.41 -33.03
N SER A 642 -29.32 2.49 -34.06
CA SER A 642 -30.76 2.23 -33.96
C SER A 642 -31.17 0.76 -34.06
N ARG A 643 -30.26 -0.11 -34.52
CA ARG A 643 -30.42 -1.57 -34.60
C ARG A 643 -31.64 -2.01 -35.38
N GLY A 644 -31.92 -1.29 -36.47
CA GLY A 644 -33.09 -1.54 -37.33
C GLY A 644 -34.42 -1.08 -36.72
N MET A 645 -34.38 -0.29 -35.65
CA MET A 645 -35.52 0.35 -34.99
C MET A 645 -35.47 1.87 -35.18
N ALA A 646 -36.41 2.61 -34.58
CA ALA A 646 -36.29 4.06 -34.51
C ALA A 646 -35.18 4.45 -33.54
N THR A 647 -34.36 5.42 -33.93
CA THR A 647 -33.28 5.95 -33.09
C THR A 647 -33.86 6.66 -31.87
N LEU A 648 -33.40 6.27 -30.68
CA LEU A 648 -33.64 6.96 -29.42
C LEU A 648 -32.36 7.70 -28.97
N GLY A 649 -32.45 8.42 -27.85
CA GLY A 649 -31.32 9.15 -27.27
C GLY A 649 -31.37 10.64 -27.53
N TYR A 650 -32.29 11.12 -28.35
CA TYR A 650 -32.39 12.55 -28.67
C TYR A 650 -32.61 13.41 -27.44
N ALA A 651 -33.38 12.93 -26.45
CA ALA A 651 -33.60 13.66 -25.19
C ALA A 651 -32.30 13.75 -24.37
N ALA A 652 -31.64 12.61 -24.15
CA ALA A 652 -30.45 12.53 -23.31
C ALA A 652 -29.21 13.17 -23.94
N VAL A 653 -28.99 12.98 -25.24
CA VAL A 653 -27.90 13.61 -26.00
C VAL A 653 -28.08 15.14 -26.04
N LYS A 654 -29.32 15.62 -26.17
CA LYS A 654 -29.60 17.06 -26.12
C LYS A 654 -29.39 17.63 -24.73
N THR A 655 -29.86 16.93 -23.70
CA THR A 655 -29.80 17.40 -22.30
C THR A 655 -28.37 17.37 -21.76
N SER A 656 -27.51 16.43 -22.20
CA SER A 656 -26.08 16.42 -21.87
C SER A 656 -25.28 17.52 -22.56
N GLY A 657 -25.83 18.18 -23.58
CA GLY A 657 -25.12 19.18 -24.38
C GLY A 657 -24.17 18.59 -25.42
N ILE A 658 -24.25 17.28 -25.72
CA ILE A 658 -23.40 16.62 -26.72
C ILE A 658 -23.78 17.05 -28.14
N ARG A 659 -25.09 17.06 -28.44
CA ARG A 659 -25.63 17.41 -29.76
C ARG A 659 -27.08 17.87 -29.63
N ALA A 660 -27.51 18.80 -30.48
CA ALA A 660 -28.89 19.31 -30.50
C ALA A 660 -29.59 19.21 -31.86
N GLU A 661 -28.87 18.81 -32.91
CA GLU A 661 -29.37 18.66 -34.28
C GLU A 661 -28.54 17.62 -35.07
N GLY A 662 -29.03 17.18 -36.22
CA GLY A 662 -28.38 16.18 -37.07
C GLY A 662 -28.67 14.74 -36.64
N GLU A 663 -27.89 13.78 -37.14
CA GLU A 663 -28.05 12.36 -36.81
C GLU A 663 -27.31 12.00 -35.52
N ILE A 664 -27.95 11.17 -34.67
CA ILE A 664 -27.29 10.57 -33.50
C ILE A 664 -26.31 9.49 -33.97
N THR A 665 -25.12 9.50 -33.38
CA THR A 665 -24.07 8.53 -33.64
C THR A 665 -23.92 7.51 -32.50
N GLU A 666 -23.19 6.42 -32.76
CA GLU A 666 -22.81 5.44 -31.73
C GLU A 666 -22.01 6.10 -30.59
N ALA A 667 -21.12 7.03 -30.92
CA ALA A 667 -20.30 7.75 -29.95
C ALA A 667 -21.14 8.66 -29.04
N ASP A 668 -22.16 9.32 -29.59
CA ASP A 668 -23.06 10.18 -28.81
C ASP A 668 -23.78 9.35 -27.72
N LEU A 669 -24.29 8.16 -28.06
CA LEU A 669 -24.98 7.28 -27.11
C LEU A 669 -24.01 6.69 -26.08
N ALA A 670 -22.83 6.23 -26.50
CA ALA A 670 -21.82 5.70 -25.60
C ALA A 670 -21.40 6.75 -24.54
N GLU A 671 -21.23 8.00 -24.94
CA GLU A 671 -20.85 9.08 -24.01
C GLU A 671 -21.99 9.43 -23.04
N VAL A 672 -23.24 9.48 -23.50
CA VAL A 672 -24.40 9.67 -22.60
C VAL A 672 -24.47 8.58 -21.54
N VAL A 673 -24.31 7.31 -21.94
CA VAL A 673 -24.34 6.18 -21.01
C VAL A 673 -23.17 6.26 -20.03
N ARG A 674 -21.97 6.63 -20.50
CA ARG A 674 -20.80 6.83 -19.64
C ARG A 674 -21.04 7.93 -18.60
N LEU A 675 -21.62 9.07 -19.01
CA LEU A 675 -21.97 10.17 -18.11
C LEU A 675 -23.02 9.78 -17.07
N HIS A 676 -23.99 8.93 -17.45
CA HIS A 676 -24.98 8.41 -16.53
C HIS A 676 -24.35 7.47 -15.49
N LEU A 677 -23.54 6.50 -15.94
CA LEU A 677 -22.88 5.56 -15.04
C LEU A 677 -21.83 6.23 -14.13
N GLU A 678 -21.09 7.21 -14.63
CA GLU A 678 -20.17 8.01 -13.81
C GLU A 678 -20.93 8.78 -12.73
N ASP A 679 -22.12 9.30 -13.03
CA ASP A 679 -22.95 10.02 -12.07
C ASP A 679 -23.45 9.13 -10.94
N LEU A 680 -24.06 7.99 -11.25
CA LEU A 680 -24.48 7.01 -10.24
C LEU A 680 -23.26 6.54 -9.41
N SER A 681 -22.14 6.27 -10.07
CA SER A 681 -20.93 5.80 -9.40
C SER A 681 -20.35 6.88 -8.46
N ARG A 682 -20.37 8.15 -8.87
CA ARG A 682 -19.94 9.29 -8.05
C ARG A 682 -20.78 9.44 -6.80
N VAL A 683 -22.11 9.23 -6.89
CA VAL A 683 -22.99 9.28 -5.71
C VAL A 683 -22.62 8.19 -4.72
N ALA A 684 -22.49 6.93 -5.16
CA ALA A 684 -22.11 5.82 -4.29
C ALA A 684 -20.72 6.04 -3.65
N ALA A 685 -19.74 6.53 -4.43
CA ALA A 685 -18.40 6.85 -3.93
C ALA A 685 -18.42 8.00 -2.90
N LYS A 686 -19.22 9.06 -3.12
CA LYS A 686 -19.39 10.18 -2.18
C LYS A 686 -19.98 9.72 -0.83
N LEU A 687 -20.84 8.70 -0.85
CA LEU A 687 -21.41 8.08 0.35
C LEU A 687 -20.40 7.16 1.07
N GLY A 688 -19.23 6.93 0.49
CA GLY A 688 -18.11 6.21 1.10
C GLY A 688 -18.02 4.74 0.71
N LEU A 689 -18.63 4.33 -0.41
CA LEU A 689 -18.41 3.01 -0.99
C LEU A 689 -17.05 2.98 -1.71
N PRO A 690 -16.13 2.06 -1.36
CA PRO A 690 -14.83 1.96 -2.01
C PRO A 690 -14.93 1.57 -3.50
N ARG A 691 -13.97 2.05 -4.32
CA ARG A 691 -13.95 1.82 -5.77
C ARG A 691 -13.95 0.33 -6.12
N GLU A 692 -13.21 -0.48 -5.38
CA GLU A 692 -13.11 -1.92 -5.54
C GLU A 692 -14.38 -2.70 -5.18
N LYS A 693 -15.36 -2.03 -4.54
CA LYS A 693 -16.68 -2.58 -4.20
C LYS A 693 -17.78 -2.03 -5.10
N LEU A 694 -17.48 -1.19 -6.09
CA LEU A 694 -18.48 -0.56 -6.95
C LEU A 694 -18.28 -0.98 -8.40
N PHE A 695 -19.32 -1.49 -9.04
CA PHE A 695 -19.27 -2.00 -10.41
C PHE A 695 -20.33 -1.34 -11.28
N THR A 696 -19.99 -0.99 -12.51
CA THR A 696 -20.98 -0.58 -13.53
C THR A 696 -21.55 -1.79 -14.24
N HIS A 697 -22.64 -1.61 -14.99
CA HIS A 697 -23.20 -2.65 -15.85
C HIS A 697 -23.47 -2.12 -17.25
N VAL A 698 -22.73 -2.63 -18.23
CA VAL A 698 -22.91 -2.31 -19.65
C VAL A 698 -22.96 -3.58 -20.49
N GLY A 699 -23.65 -3.56 -21.63
CA GLY A 699 -23.64 -4.66 -22.60
C GLY A 699 -23.27 -4.18 -24.00
N GLY A 700 -22.32 -4.84 -24.64
CA GLY A 700 -22.03 -4.64 -26.06
C GLY A 700 -22.75 -5.68 -26.93
N TRP A 701 -23.33 -5.23 -28.04
CA TRP A 701 -24.18 -6.05 -28.91
C TRP A 701 -23.54 -6.30 -30.27
N LYS A 702 -22.51 -5.51 -30.59
CA LYS A 702 -21.64 -5.62 -31.76
C LYS A 702 -20.19 -5.81 -31.30
N GLU A 703 -19.40 -6.54 -32.10
CA GLU A 703 -17.97 -6.68 -31.84
C GLU A 703 -17.28 -5.31 -31.89
N GLY A 704 -16.54 -4.97 -30.84
CA GLY A 704 -15.85 -3.67 -30.75
C GLY A 704 -16.79 -2.46 -30.66
N GLU A 705 -18.03 -2.63 -30.19
CA GLU A 705 -18.97 -1.51 -30.00
C GLU A 705 -18.39 -0.46 -29.02
N LEU A 706 -18.54 0.83 -29.33
CA LEU A 706 -18.07 1.91 -28.46
C LEU A 706 -18.77 1.90 -27.10
N LEU A 707 -19.97 1.33 -27.00
CA LEU A 707 -20.71 1.24 -25.75
C LEU A 707 -19.91 0.53 -24.65
N TYR A 708 -19.02 -0.43 -24.97
CA TYR A 708 -18.19 -1.11 -23.97
C TYR A 708 -17.38 -0.13 -23.09
N SER A 709 -16.94 1.01 -23.63
CA SER A 709 -16.16 2.00 -22.87
C SER A 709 -16.99 2.76 -21.84
N ALA A 710 -18.31 2.77 -21.98
CA ALA A 710 -19.22 3.43 -21.05
C ALA A 710 -19.16 2.82 -19.62
N ALA A 711 -18.65 1.60 -19.50
CA ALA A 711 -18.45 0.94 -18.21
C ALA A 711 -17.36 1.60 -17.35
N THR A 712 -16.49 2.44 -17.95
CA THR A 712 -15.33 3.00 -17.25
C THR A 712 -15.58 4.38 -16.67
N ASN A 713 -15.14 4.57 -15.42
CA ASN A 713 -14.99 5.86 -14.76
C ASN A 713 -14.02 5.73 -13.56
N GLN A 714 -13.66 6.86 -12.96
CA GLN A 714 -12.71 6.92 -11.85
C GLN A 714 -13.24 6.40 -10.50
N PHE A 715 -14.55 6.19 -10.37
CA PHE A 715 -15.22 5.85 -9.10
C PHE A 715 -15.53 4.36 -8.97
N SER A 716 -15.55 3.61 -10.07
CA SER A 716 -15.97 2.21 -10.10
C SER A 716 -14.99 1.30 -10.85
N CYS A 717 -15.20 0.00 -10.68
CA CYS A 717 -14.74 -1.05 -11.57
C CYS A 717 -15.70 -1.20 -12.77
N PRO A 718 -15.19 -1.50 -13.98
CA PRO A 718 -16.06 -1.78 -15.11
C PRO A 718 -16.70 -3.16 -15.00
N GLY A 719 -17.95 -3.27 -15.44
CA GLY A 719 -18.66 -4.54 -15.52
C GLY A 719 -19.44 -4.70 -16.81
N TRP A 720 -19.39 -5.90 -17.39
CA TRP A 720 -20.05 -6.20 -18.67
C TRP A 720 -20.96 -7.43 -18.64
N SER A 721 -21.95 -7.41 -19.53
CA SER A 721 -22.71 -8.58 -19.96
C SER A 721 -21.90 -9.42 -20.96
N PHE A 722 -21.77 -10.73 -20.70
CA PHE A 722 -21.12 -11.68 -21.59
C PHE A 722 -22.14 -12.71 -22.12
N TYR A 723 -22.39 -12.66 -23.43
CA TYR A 723 -23.24 -13.62 -24.14
C TYR A 723 -22.47 -14.40 -25.22
N ARG A 724 -21.87 -13.67 -26.20
CA ARG A 724 -21.12 -14.28 -27.30
C ARG A 724 -19.79 -14.87 -26.83
N HIS A 725 -19.07 -14.11 -26.01
CA HIS A 725 -17.73 -14.43 -25.52
C HIS A 725 -17.75 -14.91 -24.06
N ALA A 726 -18.88 -15.42 -23.59
CA ALA A 726 -19.01 -15.97 -22.23
C ALA A 726 -18.07 -17.16 -21.99
N ASN A 727 -17.74 -17.92 -23.04
CA ASN A 727 -16.79 -19.03 -23.00
C ASN A 727 -15.34 -18.57 -22.77
N ASP A 728 -14.99 -17.36 -23.23
CA ASP A 728 -13.65 -16.79 -23.05
C ASP A 728 -13.69 -15.25 -23.22
N PRO A 729 -13.72 -14.48 -22.11
CA PRO A 729 -13.68 -13.03 -22.15
C PRO A 729 -12.47 -12.43 -22.87
N ARG A 730 -11.37 -13.19 -23.03
CA ARG A 730 -10.16 -12.74 -23.77
C ARG A 730 -10.41 -12.59 -25.26
N ALA A 731 -11.47 -13.22 -25.79
CA ALA A 731 -11.87 -13.11 -27.19
C ALA A 731 -12.72 -11.85 -27.47
N ASP A 732 -13.25 -11.18 -26.45
CA ASP A 732 -14.07 -9.97 -26.62
C ASP A 732 -13.18 -8.74 -26.82
N THR A 733 -13.01 -8.33 -28.07
CA THR A 733 -12.11 -7.21 -28.42
C THR A 733 -12.54 -5.88 -27.80
N GLY A 734 -13.86 -5.68 -27.60
CA GLY A 734 -14.40 -4.50 -26.94
C GLY A 734 -13.96 -4.44 -25.49
N VAL A 735 -14.21 -5.51 -24.74
CA VAL A 735 -13.79 -5.61 -23.33
C VAL A 735 -12.27 -5.52 -23.19
N GLN A 736 -11.50 -6.24 -24.00
CA GLN A 736 -10.04 -6.24 -23.90
C GLN A 736 -9.43 -4.85 -24.14
N SER A 737 -9.98 -4.10 -25.11
CA SER A 737 -9.53 -2.73 -25.37
C SER A 737 -9.75 -1.81 -24.16
N VAL A 738 -10.88 -1.97 -23.48
CA VAL A 738 -11.24 -1.17 -22.30
C VAL A 738 -10.43 -1.62 -21.08
N LEU A 739 -10.21 -2.92 -20.88
CA LEU A 739 -9.37 -3.44 -19.81
C LEU A 739 -7.90 -3.03 -19.91
N ALA A 740 -7.39 -2.86 -21.14
CA ALA A 740 -6.04 -2.36 -21.38
C ALA A 740 -5.89 -0.87 -21.04
N ALA A 741 -6.98 -0.10 -21.15
CA ALA A 741 -7.00 1.34 -20.87
C ALA A 741 -7.45 1.67 -19.43
N SER A 742 -8.00 0.71 -18.69
CA SER A 742 -8.57 0.91 -17.36
C SER A 742 -7.52 0.80 -16.25
N ASP A 743 -7.50 1.78 -15.35
CA ASP A 743 -6.74 1.77 -14.09
C ASP A 743 -7.53 1.14 -12.93
N ALA A 744 -8.72 0.59 -13.20
CA ALA A 744 -9.58 0.05 -12.18
C ALA A 744 -8.94 -1.16 -11.48
N PRO A 745 -9.16 -1.32 -10.16
CA PRO A 745 -8.54 -2.37 -9.37
C PRO A 745 -9.05 -3.78 -9.69
N GLY A 746 -10.22 -3.87 -10.33
CA GLY A 746 -10.84 -5.10 -10.76
C GLY A 746 -11.86 -4.84 -11.88
N TRP A 747 -12.45 -5.91 -12.38
CA TRP A 747 -13.59 -5.88 -13.30
C TRP A 747 -14.52 -7.06 -12.99
N ALA A 748 -15.72 -7.10 -13.57
CA ALA A 748 -16.61 -8.24 -13.40
C ALA A 748 -17.39 -8.59 -14.66
N ALA A 749 -17.66 -9.88 -14.85
CA ALA A 749 -18.73 -10.35 -15.72
C ALA A 749 -20.04 -10.24 -14.96
N VAL A 750 -20.61 -9.03 -14.92
CA VAL A 750 -21.76 -8.68 -14.07
C VAL A 750 -23.08 -9.25 -14.55
N GLU A 751 -23.08 -9.84 -15.74
CA GLU A 751 -24.09 -10.72 -16.29
C GLU A 751 -23.41 -11.70 -17.25
N TRP A 752 -23.67 -12.99 -17.11
CA TRP A 752 -22.95 -14.02 -17.83
C TRP A 752 -23.89 -15.15 -18.22
N LEU A 753 -23.91 -15.49 -19.51
CA LEU A 753 -24.73 -16.56 -20.06
C LEU A 753 -23.89 -17.42 -21.01
N TYR A 754 -23.52 -18.60 -20.54
CA TYR A 754 -22.80 -19.58 -21.36
C TYR A 754 -23.65 -20.08 -22.54
N ARG A 755 -23.06 -20.03 -23.74
CA ARG A 755 -23.67 -20.52 -24.99
C ARG A 755 -22.87 -21.65 -25.65
N GLY A 756 -21.86 -22.18 -24.98
CA GLY A 756 -21.05 -23.28 -25.49
C GLY A 756 -21.74 -24.64 -25.35
N LYS A 757 -20.96 -25.71 -25.55
CA LYS A 757 -21.45 -27.09 -25.37
C LYS A 757 -21.87 -27.29 -23.91
N ASN A 758 -23.12 -27.69 -23.70
CA ASN A 758 -23.67 -27.88 -22.36
C ASN A 758 -23.21 -29.21 -21.74
N ASP A 759 -21.91 -29.30 -21.44
CA ASP A 759 -21.28 -30.36 -20.64
C ASP A 759 -20.43 -29.74 -19.52
N VAL A 760 -20.02 -30.57 -18.56
CA VAL A 760 -19.34 -30.09 -17.35
C VAL A 760 -18.00 -29.46 -17.70
N GLU A 761 -17.25 -30.07 -18.61
CA GLU A 761 -15.94 -29.59 -19.07
C GLU A 761 -16.03 -28.19 -19.70
N GLY A 762 -16.98 -27.97 -20.61
CA GLY A 762 -17.18 -26.68 -21.25
C GLY A 762 -17.57 -25.58 -20.28
N TRP A 763 -18.47 -25.87 -19.32
CA TRP A 763 -18.84 -24.93 -18.26
C TRP A 763 -17.66 -24.59 -17.33
N THR A 764 -16.92 -25.60 -16.88
CA THR A 764 -15.74 -25.44 -16.01
C THR A 764 -14.69 -24.59 -16.71
N GLN A 765 -14.36 -24.92 -17.96
CA GLN A 765 -13.36 -24.18 -18.75
C GLN A 765 -13.77 -22.73 -18.99
N ALA A 766 -15.06 -22.46 -19.20
CA ALA A 766 -15.56 -21.11 -19.41
C ALA A 766 -15.43 -20.23 -18.15
N LEU A 767 -15.75 -20.79 -16.98
CA LEU A 767 -15.54 -20.12 -15.69
C LEU A 767 -14.05 -19.91 -15.42
N GLU A 768 -13.22 -20.91 -15.65
CA GLU A 768 -11.75 -20.80 -15.50
C GLU A 768 -11.16 -19.75 -16.45
N ASN A 769 -11.63 -19.66 -17.70
CA ASN A 769 -11.20 -18.63 -18.64
C ASN A 769 -11.56 -17.22 -18.16
N ALA A 770 -12.74 -17.04 -17.57
CA ALA A 770 -13.14 -15.75 -17.00
C ALA A 770 -12.28 -15.38 -15.78
N PHE A 771 -11.91 -16.36 -14.96
CA PHE A 771 -11.10 -16.18 -13.76
C PHE A 771 -9.59 -16.17 -14.01
N ALA A 772 -9.13 -16.49 -15.22
CA ALA A 772 -7.73 -16.45 -15.60
C ALA A 772 -7.11 -15.03 -15.49
N ASP A 773 -7.91 -13.96 -15.61
CA ASP A 773 -7.51 -12.62 -15.17
C ASP A 773 -7.84 -12.48 -13.68
N SER A 774 -6.81 -12.35 -12.83
CA SER A 774 -6.98 -12.18 -11.38
C SER A 774 -7.75 -10.90 -11.00
N ARG A 775 -7.87 -9.93 -11.92
CA ARG A 775 -8.69 -8.73 -11.73
C ARG A 775 -10.19 -9.02 -11.89
N CYS A 776 -10.58 -10.15 -12.50
CA CYS A 776 -11.98 -10.57 -12.58
C CYS A 776 -12.48 -10.94 -11.18
N ARG A 777 -13.35 -10.10 -10.61
CA ARG A 777 -13.83 -10.23 -9.23
C ARG A 777 -14.96 -11.22 -9.11
N PHE A 778 -15.89 -11.19 -10.04
CA PHE A 778 -16.97 -12.15 -10.06
C PHE A 778 -17.54 -12.38 -11.46
N VAL A 779 -18.12 -13.57 -11.62
CA VAL A 779 -18.94 -13.97 -12.75
C VAL A 779 -20.36 -14.16 -12.24
N CYS A 780 -21.29 -13.33 -12.72
CA CYS A 780 -22.69 -13.33 -12.29
C CYS A 780 -23.55 -14.11 -13.27
N ILE A 781 -23.97 -15.30 -12.86
CA ILE A 781 -24.87 -16.16 -13.63
C ILE A 781 -26.31 -15.77 -13.29
N TYR A 782 -27.05 -15.28 -14.29
CA TYR A 782 -28.44 -14.88 -14.10
C TYR A 782 -29.40 -16.07 -14.02
N ASN A 783 -30.50 -15.87 -13.28
CA ASN A 783 -31.62 -16.81 -13.16
C ASN A 783 -31.28 -18.10 -12.41
N TRP A 784 -31.06 -17.98 -11.10
CA TRP A 784 -30.83 -19.10 -10.17
C TRP A 784 -31.84 -20.25 -10.38
N GLU A 785 -33.10 -19.93 -10.63
CA GLU A 785 -34.18 -20.90 -10.79
C GLU A 785 -33.92 -21.86 -11.95
N HIS A 786 -33.27 -21.39 -13.02
CA HIS A 786 -32.83 -22.25 -14.12
C HIS A 786 -31.52 -22.97 -13.80
N VAL A 787 -30.57 -22.30 -13.16
CA VAL A 787 -29.25 -22.86 -12.84
C VAL A 787 -29.36 -24.03 -11.87
N ARG A 788 -30.20 -23.94 -10.84
CA ARG A 788 -30.38 -25.00 -9.83
C ARG A 788 -30.89 -26.33 -10.41
N GLU A 789 -31.62 -26.27 -11.53
CA GLU A 789 -32.16 -27.45 -12.23
C GLU A 789 -31.15 -28.00 -13.25
N ASN A 790 -30.16 -27.20 -13.66
CA ASN A 790 -29.09 -27.60 -14.55
C ASN A 790 -27.96 -28.31 -13.77
N LYS A 791 -28.08 -29.64 -13.67
CA LYS A 791 -27.07 -30.50 -13.00
C LYS A 791 -25.64 -30.32 -13.55
N ILE A 792 -25.51 -29.99 -14.83
CA ILE A 792 -24.21 -29.79 -15.50
C ILE A 792 -23.55 -28.51 -15.01
N ALA A 793 -24.29 -27.39 -15.02
CA ALA A 793 -23.81 -26.11 -14.51
C ALA A 793 -23.47 -26.18 -13.01
N MET A 794 -24.34 -26.82 -12.21
CA MET A 794 -24.11 -27.00 -10.78
C MET A 794 -22.86 -27.83 -10.47
N GLU A 795 -22.60 -28.89 -11.24
CA GLU A 795 -21.38 -29.69 -11.10
C GLU A 795 -20.12 -28.89 -11.50
N ALA A 796 -20.17 -28.12 -12.59
CA ALA A 796 -19.04 -27.28 -13.00
C ALA A 796 -18.70 -26.21 -11.96
N ILE A 797 -19.71 -25.55 -11.39
CA ILE A 797 -19.54 -24.57 -10.30
C ILE A 797 -18.88 -25.24 -9.08
N ARG A 798 -19.28 -26.47 -8.73
CA ARG A 798 -18.62 -27.24 -7.67
C ARG A 798 -17.16 -27.52 -8.00
N GLN A 799 -16.84 -27.92 -9.23
CA GLN A 799 -15.46 -28.23 -9.62
C GLN A 799 -14.54 -27.01 -9.54
N VAL A 800 -14.97 -25.85 -10.04
CA VAL A 800 -14.19 -24.59 -9.96
C VAL A 800 -13.96 -24.14 -8.52
N THR A 801 -14.91 -24.44 -7.63
CA THR A 801 -14.85 -24.01 -6.23
C THR A 801 -14.13 -24.99 -5.30
N LEU A 802 -13.82 -26.22 -5.75
CA LEU A 802 -13.12 -27.26 -4.99
C LEU A 802 -11.63 -27.40 -5.34
N ARG A 803 -11.16 -26.84 -6.45
CA ARG A 803 -9.75 -26.96 -6.87
C ARG A 803 -8.84 -26.02 -6.07
N SER A 804 -7.85 -26.58 -5.37
CA SER A 804 -6.70 -25.82 -4.83
C SER A 804 -5.78 -25.41 -5.99
N GLN A 805 -5.16 -24.22 -5.92
CA GLN A 805 -4.22 -23.68 -6.92
C GLN A 805 -2.88 -24.47 -7.06
N SER A 806 -2.89 -25.79 -6.91
CA SER A 806 -1.70 -26.65 -6.99
C SER A 806 -1.50 -27.37 -8.32
N GLU A 807 -2.36 -27.13 -9.32
CA GLU A 807 -2.23 -27.78 -10.64
C GLU A 807 -2.31 -26.75 -11.77
N THR A 808 -1.23 -26.00 -11.98
CA THR A 808 -0.90 -25.50 -13.32
C THR A 808 0.61 -25.38 -13.44
N LYS A 809 1.15 -26.17 -14.37
CA LYS A 809 2.57 -26.31 -14.70
C LYS A 809 3.17 -25.06 -15.32
#